data_AF-A0A818GAE8-F1
#
_entry.id   AF-A0A818GAE8-F1
#
_cell.length_a   1.000
_cell.length_b   1.000
_cell.length_c   1.000
_cell.angle_alpha   90.00
_cell.angle_beta   90.00
_cell.angle_gamma   90.00
#
_symmetry.space_group_name_H-M   'P 1'
#
loop_
_entity.id
_entity.type
_entity.pdbx_description
1 polymer ?
#
loop_
_entity_poly.entity_id
_entity_poly.type
_entity_poly.pdbx_seq_one_letter_code
_entity_poly.pdbx_strand_id
1 'polypeptide(L)'
;MSTQRSRFYENLSCEKLNTYRCKLGSLKLLFVDEVSLVQEGLWGAMHSRLNQIMGIHSNSVIFGNVGVIAIGDFYQCAPVASSSIYSSLLWTDHFEFVELTANQRQKNDGCFAQMLNRIRQMKKKSVMVKEDQHSLEKCHERYVNNEYHPEALHLFSKNADVDAHNEKMIDLICTNIKTIYELDRKGQKIEPKTKRYGKQLYKPLRLAKNARIMLTKNISVHDGLANGVTGRIFDFVENNDRQISRILIKCDSVKAGVDHRRSCSTCKKLGTICVTRENDCIDTEESVSKSTESNKQFPLRLSWAVTIHKAQGITVDEIVISSKNLFGSGMGYTALSRVRTINGLFLIDLHFDKFYCDEKVEKVLLQMKPMEKKCSVFHDRSTFLNVTFHNIEGLQSNFKALKNHHLLSKADIICLAETWLDNTNMINEYDIENYRFIHRDRTSSFKVDHPLHLQKRGGVGIYIRNDIAIKTNFSKSQLNLEYVAVELQDDLIIIVCYRSPTQKKKQFLTSLFVILNSLDMHKKILIIGDFNEDSSRNDCKTIEIKMTAMKFQNIFQNIPSTNNLTCLDCVYSNFLFDIEHHESITETFYSFHEALSFCFKTKHSNDDISIHNESINEKDTSIENFVSCNIECDTIIKTAEKRKRKSNDIHHASKKMKTCAQQKKYNLIFPTIGSDLSFLHTLDLTVSKTRRSF
;
A
#
# COMPACT_ATOMS: atom_id res chain seq x y z
N MET A 1 28.26 19.16 -12.93
CA MET A 1 27.19 18.53 -12.10
C MET A 1 25.76 18.82 -12.60
N SER A 2 25.55 19.46 -13.76
CA SER A 2 24.20 19.81 -14.28
C SER A 2 23.55 18.78 -15.21
N THR A 3 24.26 17.72 -15.62
CA THR A 3 23.83 16.84 -16.73
C THR A 3 22.95 15.64 -16.33
N GLN A 4 22.89 15.24 -15.05
CA GLN A 4 22.02 14.13 -14.63
C GLN A 4 20.59 14.55 -14.27
N ARG A 5 20.34 15.85 -13.98
CA ARG A 5 18.99 16.33 -13.62
C ARG A 5 17.99 16.34 -14.77
N SER A 6 18.43 16.41 -16.04
CA SER A 6 17.49 16.54 -17.17
C SER A 6 16.87 15.22 -17.66
N ARG A 7 17.55 14.07 -17.49
CA ARG A 7 17.11 12.79 -18.08
C ARG A 7 15.80 12.23 -17.51
N PHE A 8 15.45 12.58 -16.28
CA PHE A 8 14.26 12.02 -15.62
C PHE A 8 12.95 12.73 -15.96
N TYR A 9 13.01 13.88 -16.65
CA TYR A 9 11.85 14.73 -16.92
C TYR A 9 11.41 14.76 -18.40
N GLU A 10 12.08 14.00 -19.28
CA GLU A 10 11.60 13.87 -20.65
C GLU A 10 10.34 12.99 -20.72
N ASN A 11 9.34 13.51 -21.43
CA ASN A 11 8.12 12.76 -21.71
C ASN A 11 8.42 11.50 -22.52
N LEU A 12 7.70 10.42 -22.24
CA LEU A 12 7.77 9.21 -23.06
C LEU A 12 7.28 9.50 -24.48
N SER A 13 7.91 8.87 -25.48
CA SER A 13 7.34 8.80 -26.82
C SER A 13 5.99 8.09 -26.80
N CYS A 14 5.10 8.44 -27.71
CA CYS A 14 3.75 7.87 -27.78
C CYS A 14 3.75 6.32 -27.81
N GLU A 15 4.68 5.72 -28.56
CA GLU A 15 4.83 4.26 -28.65
C GLU A 15 5.22 3.60 -27.31
N LYS A 16 6.21 4.17 -26.62
CA LYS A 16 6.63 3.67 -25.30
C LYS A 16 5.53 3.86 -24.27
N LEU A 17 4.86 5.01 -24.31
CA LEU A 17 3.76 5.32 -23.40
C LEU A 17 2.59 4.33 -23.57
N ASN A 18 2.19 4.05 -24.81
CA ASN A 18 1.15 3.05 -25.09
C ASN A 18 1.56 1.66 -24.59
N THR A 19 2.83 1.27 -24.76
CA THR A 19 3.34 -0.01 -24.24
C THR A 19 3.20 -0.09 -22.71
N TYR A 20 3.59 0.97 -21.99
CA TYR A 20 3.45 1.00 -20.52
C TYR A 20 1.99 1.06 -20.08
N ARG A 21 1.13 1.79 -20.80
CA ARG A 21 -0.32 1.82 -20.54
C ARG A 21 -0.95 0.44 -20.65
N CYS A 22 -0.63 -0.32 -21.70
CA CYS A 22 -1.11 -1.69 -21.83
C CYS A 22 -0.57 -2.59 -20.71
N LYS A 23 0.69 -2.40 -20.29
CA LYS A 23 1.33 -3.26 -19.29
C LYS A 23 0.92 -2.95 -17.85
N LEU A 24 0.68 -1.67 -17.53
CA LEU A 24 0.48 -1.18 -16.17
C LEU A 24 -0.91 -0.53 -15.95
N GLY A 25 -1.80 -0.55 -16.95
CA GLY A 25 -3.12 0.09 -16.84
C GLY A 25 -4.02 -0.49 -15.73
N SER A 26 -3.78 -1.75 -15.32
CA SER A 26 -4.46 -2.38 -14.18
C SER A 26 -3.68 -2.28 -12.86
N LEU A 27 -2.57 -1.54 -12.81
CA LEU A 27 -1.78 -1.38 -11.59
C LEU A 27 -2.57 -0.57 -10.57
N LYS A 28 -2.87 -1.18 -9.42
CA LYS A 28 -3.57 -0.53 -8.30
C LYS A 28 -2.66 -0.26 -7.10
N LEU A 29 -1.63 -1.08 -6.92
CA LEU A 29 -0.76 -1.05 -5.75
C LEU A 29 0.70 -1.25 -6.16
N LEU A 30 1.59 -0.40 -5.65
CA LEU A 30 3.03 -0.44 -5.87
C LEU A 30 3.76 -0.63 -4.53
N PHE A 31 4.60 -1.67 -4.45
CA PHE A 31 5.48 -1.89 -3.31
C PHE A 31 6.89 -1.38 -3.61
N VAL A 32 7.47 -0.64 -2.67
CA VAL A 32 8.84 -0.13 -2.74
C VAL A 32 9.59 -0.56 -1.48
N ASP A 33 10.41 -1.60 -1.59
CA ASP A 33 11.26 -2.08 -0.50
C ASP A 33 12.60 -1.32 -0.46
N GLU A 34 13.26 -1.33 0.70
CA GLU A 34 14.48 -0.59 1.01
C GLU A 34 14.43 0.89 0.58
N VAL A 35 13.31 1.54 0.92
CA VAL A 35 13.00 2.91 0.50
C VAL A 35 14.05 3.95 0.95
N SER A 36 14.88 3.62 1.94
CA SER A 36 15.99 4.47 2.40
C SER A 36 17.05 4.71 1.32
N LEU A 37 17.16 3.82 0.33
CA LEU A 37 18.09 3.93 -0.79
C LEU A 37 17.51 4.72 -1.97
N VAL A 38 16.22 5.05 -1.93
CA VAL A 38 15.55 5.79 -3.00
C VAL A 38 15.94 7.26 -2.93
N GLN A 39 16.30 7.82 -4.09
CA GLN A 39 16.66 9.22 -4.22
C GLN A 39 15.41 10.08 -4.40
N GLU A 40 15.44 11.30 -3.86
CA GLU A 40 14.36 12.28 -4.00
C GLU A 40 13.98 12.52 -5.47
N GLY A 41 14.97 12.67 -6.35
CA GLY A 41 14.73 12.88 -7.79
C GLY A 41 14.08 11.67 -8.48
N LEU A 42 14.45 10.45 -8.07
CA LEU A 42 13.83 9.23 -8.58
C LEU A 42 12.37 9.12 -8.13
N TRP A 43 12.09 9.50 -6.87
CA TRP A 43 10.75 9.51 -6.32
C TRP A 43 9.80 10.44 -7.06
N GLY A 44 10.23 11.69 -7.32
CA GLY A 44 9.49 12.62 -8.17
C GLY A 44 9.30 12.11 -9.60
N ALA A 45 10.33 11.46 -10.17
CA ALA A 45 10.23 10.85 -11.49
C ALA A 45 9.23 9.68 -11.53
N MET A 46 9.17 8.86 -10.48
CA MET A 46 8.18 7.79 -10.33
C MET A 46 6.76 8.35 -10.31
N HIS A 47 6.52 9.40 -9.53
CA HIS A 47 5.23 10.11 -9.48
C HIS A 47 4.81 10.62 -10.86
N SER A 48 5.67 11.42 -11.50
CA SER A 48 5.40 11.99 -12.82
C SER A 48 5.16 10.90 -13.87
N ARG A 49 5.91 9.79 -13.81
CA ARG A 49 5.78 8.68 -14.75
C ARG A 49 4.48 7.91 -14.54
N LEU A 50 4.05 7.70 -13.30
CA LEU A 50 2.76 7.06 -13.02
C LEU A 50 1.59 7.94 -13.47
N ASN A 51 1.63 9.25 -13.20
CA ASN A 51 0.63 10.19 -13.73
C ASN A 51 0.54 10.12 -15.27
N GLN A 52 1.68 10.13 -15.95
CA GLN A 52 1.74 10.03 -17.40
C GLN A 52 1.14 8.72 -17.93
N ILE A 53 1.51 7.58 -17.33
CA ILE A 53 1.01 6.26 -17.71
C ILE A 53 -0.50 6.20 -17.49
N MET A 54 -0.99 6.60 -16.32
CA MET A 54 -2.41 6.56 -15.98
C MET A 54 -3.26 7.63 -16.67
N GLY A 55 -2.65 8.53 -17.46
CA GLY A 55 -3.36 9.58 -18.18
C GLY A 55 -3.90 10.68 -17.27
N ILE A 56 -3.30 10.84 -16.10
CA ILE A 56 -3.66 11.85 -15.12
C ILE A 56 -2.81 13.09 -15.36
N HIS A 57 -3.48 14.20 -15.67
CA HIS A 57 -2.84 15.49 -15.94
C HIS A 57 -2.97 16.49 -14.78
N SER A 58 -3.75 16.13 -13.75
CA SER A 58 -3.89 16.95 -12.54
C SER A 58 -2.76 16.66 -11.55
N ASN A 59 -2.20 17.71 -10.97
CA ASN A 59 -1.24 17.60 -9.86
C ASN A 59 -1.90 17.25 -8.52
N SER A 60 -3.24 17.30 -8.43
CA SER A 60 -3.96 16.95 -7.20
C SER A 60 -4.00 15.43 -6.94
N VAL A 61 -3.72 14.63 -7.96
CA VAL A 61 -3.74 13.17 -7.87
C VAL A 61 -2.31 12.67 -7.70
N ILE A 62 -2.07 11.99 -6.58
CA ILE A 62 -0.76 11.50 -6.20
C ILE A 62 -0.53 10.10 -6.83
N PHE A 63 0.63 9.91 -7.48
CA PHE A 63 1.06 8.64 -8.07
C PHE A 63 0.07 8.02 -9.08
N GLY A 64 -0.67 8.84 -9.82
CA GLY A 64 -1.59 8.37 -10.86
C GLY A 64 -2.77 7.57 -10.29
N ASN A 65 -3.14 7.83 -9.03
CA ASN A 65 -4.14 7.07 -8.28
C ASN A 65 -3.75 5.59 -8.07
N VAL A 66 -2.44 5.33 -7.97
CA VAL A 66 -1.88 4.04 -7.55
C VAL A 66 -1.52 4.13 -6.09
N GLY A 67 -2.02 3.20 -5.27
CA GLY A 67 -1.59 3.08 -3.87
C GLY A 67 -0.12 2.71 -3.79
N VAL A 68 0.66 3.37 -2.92
CA VAL A 68 2.08 3.09 -2.76
C VAL A 68 2.37 2.65 -1.33
N ILE A 69 2.94 1.45 -1.19
CA ILE A 69 3.43 0.93 0.09
C ILE A 69 4.96 0.95 0.03
N ALA A 70 5.56 1.84 0.81
CA ALA A 70 7.00 1.98 0.92
C ALA A 70 7.48 1.39 2.25
N ILE A 71 8.50 0.53 2.18
CA ILE A 71 9.05 -0.23 3.29
C ILE A 71 10.55 0.06 3.35
N GLY A 72 11.07 0.32 4.56
CA GLY A 72 12.49 0.52 4.76
C GLY A 72 12.78 1.16 6.10
N ASP A 73 14.07 1.41 6.35
CA ASP A 73 14.55 2.03 7.58
C ASP A 73 15.49 3.19 7.23
N PHE A 74 15.04 4.42 7.43
CA PHE A 74 15.84 5.61 7.13
C PHE A 74 17.09 5.77 8.01
N TYR A 75 17.21 5.01 9.10
CA TYR A 75 18.46 4.95 9.88
C TYR A 75 19.51 4.01 9.27
N GLN A 76 19.17 3.24 8.23
CA GLN A 76 20.14 2.45 7.44
C GLN A 76 20.87 3.34 6.42
N CYS A 77 21.51 2.73 5.41
CA CYS A 77 22.21 3.50 4.40
C CYS A 77 21.26 4.45 3.67
N ALA A 78 21.70 5.70 3.55
CA ALA A 78 21.07 6.72 2.71
C ALA A 78 21.47 6.53 1.23
N PRO A 79 20.80 7.20 0.27
CA PRO A 79 21.13 7.08 -1.13
C PRO A 79 22.54 7.59 -1.43
N VAL A 80 23.22 6.95 -2.37
CA VAL A 80 24.58 7.33 -2.74
C VAL A 80 24.59 8.70 -3.44
N ALA A 81 25.28 9.67 -2.84
CA ALA A 81 25.54 11.01 -3.39
C ALA A 81 24.28 11.80 -3.82
N SER A 82 23.15 11.60 -3.14
CA SER A 82 21.88 12.26 -3.45
C SER A 82 21.05 12.50 -2.17
N SER A 83 20.05 13.38 -2.26
CA SER A 83 19.08 13.56 -1.18
C SER A 83 18.16 12.34 -1.06
N SER A 84 17.84 11.97 0.18
CA SER A 84 16.84 10.95 0.49
C SER A 84 15.44 11.49 0.26
N ILE A 85 14.51 10.57 -0.03
CA ILE A 85 13.10 10.88 -0.25
C ILE A 85 12.41 11.62 0.88
N TYR A 86 12.88 11.48 2.13
CA TYR A 86 12.32 12.21 3.27
C TYR A 86 12.58 13.73 3.21
N SER A 87 13.38 14.19 2.24
CA SER A 87 13.54 15.61 1.93
C SER A 87 12.44 16.14 1.00
N SER A 88 11.60 15.26 0.44
CA SER A 88 10.54 15.59 -0.50
C SER A 88 9.23 15.91 0.21
N LEU A 89 8.58 17.01 -0.16
CA LEU A 89 7.19 17.30 0.26
C LEU A 89 6.22 16.21 -0.19
N LEU A 90 6.48 15.58 -1.35
CA LEU A 90 5.68 14.46 -1.83
C LEU A 90 5.65 13.28 -0.85
N TRP A 91 6.71 13.14 -0.05
CA TRP A 91 6.79 12.13 1.01
C TRP A 91 6.15 12.63 2.30
N THR A 92 6.58 13.78 2.82
CA THR A 92 6.15 14.27 4.14
C THR A 92 4.66 14.59 4.22
N ASP A 93 4.06 15.06 3.13
CA ASP A 93 2.70 15.59 3.13
C ASP A 93 1.64 14.54 2.76
N HIS A 94 2.06 13.44 2.13
CA HIS A 94 1.13 12.45 1.55
C HIS A 94 1.32 11.01 2.05
N PHE A 95 2.38 10.71 2.81
CA PHE A 95 2.59 9.38 3.39
C PHE A 95 2.26 9.37 4.87
N GLU A 96 1.43 8.40 5.24
CA GLU A 96 1.28 7.97 6.62
C GLU A 96 2.26 6.83 6.90
N PHE A 97 2.74 6.71 8.14
CA PHE A 97 3.70 5.66 8.50
C PHE A 97 3.24 4.78 9.66
N VAL A 98 3.68 3.52 9.63
CA VAL A 98 3.57 2.58 10.75
C VAL A 98 4.96 2.11 11.13
N GLU A 99 5.30 2.18 12.41
CA GLU A 99 6.56 1.62 12.92
C GLU A 99 6.36 0.17 13.39
N LEU A 100 7.24 -0.73 12.92
CA LEU A 100 7.33 -2.09 13.44
C LEU A 100 8.36 -2.12 14.56
N THR A 101 7.93 -2.51 15.77
CA THR A 101 8.77 -2.47 16.98
C THR A 101 9.41 -3.81 17.34
N ALA A 102 8.87 -4.92 16.83
CA ALA A 102 9.35 -6.27 17.14
C ALA A 102 10.49 -6.69 16.21
N ASN A 103 11.72 -6.80 16.74
CA ASN A 103 12.86 -7.30 16.00
C ASN A 103 12.85 -8.84 15.92
N GLN A 104 12.62 -9.37 14.71
CA GLN A 104 12.58 -10.82 14.46
C GLN A 104 13.97 -11.42 14.17
N ARG A 105 14.95 -10.61 13.74
CA ARG A 105 16.26 -11.10 13.32
C ARG A 105 17.13 -11.48 14.50
N GLN A 106 17.19 -10.62 15.52
CA GLN A 106 17.94 -10.83 16.77
C GLN A 106 17.05 -11.33 17.91
N LYS A 107 15.93 -12.00 17.61
CA LYS A 107 14.92 -12.42 18.62
C LYS A 107 15.48 -13.28 19.76
N ASN A 108 16.58 -14.01 19.51
CA ASN A 108 17.21 -14.90 20.48
C ASN A 108 18.36 -14.22 21.26
N ASP A 109 18.66 -12.94 20.99
CA ASP A 109 19.77 -12.19 21.59
C ASP A 109 19.30 -10.76 21.93
N GLY A 110 18.54 -10.64 23.02
CA GLY A 110 17.93 -9.37 23.42
C GLY A 110 18.94 -8.27 23.74
N CYS A 111 20.07 -8.62 24.35
CA CYS A 111 21.14 -7.67 24.66
C CYS A 111 21.75 -7.10 23.36
N PHE A 112 22.02 -7.96 22.38
CA PHE A 112 22.51 -7.52 21.08
C PHE A 112 21.48 -6.66 20.33
N ALA A 113 20.20 -7.04 20.35
CA ALA A 113 19.12 -6.25 19.75
C ALA A 113 19.04 -4.84 20.36
N GLN A 114 19.16 -4.72 21.69
CA GLN A 114 19.18 -3.44 22.39
C GLN A 114 20.41 -2.59 22.02
N MET A 115 21.59 -3.19 21.95
CA MET A 115 22.81 -2.51 21.48
C MET A 115 22.62 -1.97 20.05
N LEU A 116 22.11 -2.80 19.14
CA LEU A 116 21.84 -2.38 17.76
C LEU A 116 20.84 -1.22 17.68
N ASN A 117 19.79 -1.22 18.52
CA ASN A 117 18.82 -0.12 18.58
C ASN A 117 19.45 1.19 19.10
N ARG A 118 20.36 1.12 20.07
CA ARG A 118 21.14 2.28 20.51
C ARG A 118 22.06 2.80 19.40
N ILE A 119 22.76 1.90 18.71
CA ILE A 119 23.64 2.25 17.57
C ILE A 119 22.84 2.85 16.41
N ARG A 120 21.63 2.34 16.14
CA ARG A 120 20.72 2.82 15.08
C ARG A 120 20.43 4.32 15.21
N GLN A 121 20.28 4.82 16.44
CA GLN A 121 19.92 6.22 16.72
C GLN A 121 21.10 7.05 17.24
N MET A 122 22.32 6.54 17.16
CA MET A 122 23.48 7.21 17.73
C MET A 122 23.86 8.46 16.93
N LYS A 123 23.99 9.61 17.60
CA LYS A 123 24.36 10.88 16.95
C LYS A 123 25.88 10.96 16.78
N LYS A 124 26.35 11.71 15.79
CA LYS A 124 27.78 11.72 15.39
C LYS A 124 28.77 12.15 16.49
N LYS A 125 28.29 12.91 17.48
CA LYS A 125 29.10 13.37 18.62
C LYS A 125 28.76 12.64 19.92
N SER A 126 27.86 11.68 19.89
CA SER A 126 27.49 10.89 21.06
C SER A 126 28.58 9.88 21.39
N VAL A 127 28.80 9.68 22.68
CA VAL A 127 29.70 8.64 23.17
C VAL A 127 28.91 7.34 23.30
N MET A 128 29.44 6.26 22.72
CA MET A 128 28.87 4.92 22.87
C MET A 128 28.97 4.46 24.33
N VAL A 129 27.95 3.74 24.80
CA VAL A 129 27.91 3.22 26.18
C VAL A 129 29.04 2.20 26.39
N LYS A 130 29.65 2.18 27.58
CA LYS A 130 30.83 1.35 27.87
C LYS A 130 30.59 -0.14 27.66
N GLU A 131 29.40 -0.64 27.98
CA GLU A 131 29.03 -2.04 27.80
C GLU A 131 28.97 -2.42 26.31
N ASP A 132 28.49 -1.50 25.46
CA ASP A 132 28.44 -1.69 24.01
C ASP A 132 29.84 -1.61 23.41
N GLN A 133 30.68 -0.67 23.89
CA GLN A 133 32.09 -0.58 23.50
C GLN A 133 32.82 -1.88 23.79
N HIS A 134 32.71 -2.38 25.01
CA HIS A 134 33.34 -3.63 25.44
C HIS A 134 32.86 -4.83 24.60
N SER A 135 31.57 -4.87 24.25
CA SER A 135 30.99 -5.91 23.40
C SER A 135 31.57 -5.89 21.98
N LEU A 136 31.77 -4.71 21.39
CA LEU A 136 32.40 -4.56 20.07
C LEU A 136 33.91 -4.83 20.11
N GLU A 137 34.60 -4.43 21.18
CA GLU A 137 36.01 -4.75 21.42
C GLU A 137 36.23 -6.26 21.45
N LYS A 138 35.39 -7.00 22.17
CA LYS A 138 35.41 -8.46 22.16
C LYS A 138 35.19 -9.06 20.76
N CYS A 139 34.31 -8.45 19.94
CA CYS A 139 34.13 -8.88 18.55
C CYS A 139 35.39 -8.66 17.70
N HIS A 140 36.15 -7.60 17.98
CA HIS A 140 37.44 -7.34 17.33
C HIS A 140 38.53 -8.32 17.81
N GLU A 141 38.62 -8.59 19.11
CA GLU A 141 39.58 -9.57 19.67
C GLU A 141 39.39 -10.96 19.05
N ARG A 142 38.14 -11.44 18.95
CA ARG A 142 37.85 -12.73 18.29
C ARG A 142 38.26 -12.78 16.83
N TYR A 143 38.17 -11.66 16.12
CA TYR A 143 38.68 -11.58 14.74
C TYR A 143 40.20 -11.71 14.70
N VAL A 144 40.92 -11.00 15.59
CA VAL A 144 42.38 -11.08 15.70
C VAL A 144 42.85 -12.49 16.05
N ASN A 145 42.08 -13.21 16.88
CA ASN A 145 42.31 -14.61 17.24
C ASN A 145 41.94 -15.61 16.12
N ASN A 146 41.43 -15.15 14.97
CA ASN A 146 40.94 -15.98 13.86
C ASN A 146 39.81 -16.95 14.27
N GLU A 147 38.92 -16.53 15.16
CA GLU A 147 37.77 -17.34 15.63
C GLU A 147 36.56 -17.32 14.67
N TYR A 148 36.74 -16.89 13.42
CA TYR A 148 35.68 -16.77 12.41
C TYR A 148 35.86 -17.80 11.29
N HIS A 149 34.77 -18.17 10.61
CA HIS A 149 34.88 -19.07 9.46
C HIS A 149 35.72 -18.44 8.33
N PRO A 150 36.71 -19.13 7.73
CA PRO A 150 37.61 -18.55 6.72
C PRO A 150 36.91 -17.98 5.47
N GLU A 151 35.75 -18.53 5.11
CA GLU A 151 34.92 -18.04 4.01
C GLU A 151 33.73 -17.15 4.48
N ALA A 152 33.73 -16.66 5.72
CA ALA A 152 32.69 -15.76 6.21
C ALA A 152 32.57 -14.52 5.30
N LEU A 153 31.34 -14.02 5.14
CA LEU A 153 31.08 -12.88 4.26
C LEU A 153 31.75 -11.62 4.84
N HIS A 154 32.59 -10.99 4.04
CA HIS A 154 33.23 -9.73 4.40
C HIS A 154 32.45 -8.53 3.86
N LEU A 155 32.16 -7.56 4.71
CA LEU A 155 31.53 -6.29 4.33
C LEU A 155 32.55 -5.15 4.33
N PHE A 156 32.58 -4.43 3.21
CA PHE A 156 33.36 -3.21 3.08
C PHE A 156 32.51 -2.05 2.59
N SER A 157 33.03 -0.84 2.78
CA SER A 157 32.35 0.38 2.34
C SER A 157 32.56 0.68 0.85
N LYS A 158 33.74 0.37 0.31
CA LYS A 158 34.15 0.72 -1.05
C LYS A 158 34.28 -0.52 -1.94
N ASN A 159 33.92 -0.40 -3.22
CA ASN A 159 34.11 -1.49 -4.19
C ASN A 159 35.58 -1.90 -4.35
N ALA A 160 36.52 -0.97 -4.21
CA ALA A 160 37.96 -1.28 -4.32
C ALA A 160 38.41 -2.26 -3.22
N ASP A 161 37.96 -2.06 -1.99
CA ASP A 161 38.28 -2.95 -0.85
C ASP A 161 37.63 -4.33 -1.04
N VAL A 162 36.38 -4.34 -1.52
CA VAL A 162 35.66 -5.58 -1.88
C VAL A 162 36.41 -6.36 -2.96
N ASP A 163 36.84 -5.68 -4.02
CA ASP A 163 37.57 -6.28 -5.11
C ASP A 163 38.91 -6.82 -4.63
N ALA A 164 39.69 -6.02 -3.88
CA ALA A 164 40.97 -6.45 -3.34
C ALA A 164 40.85 -7.70 -2.44
N HIS A 165 39.83 -7.75 -1.56
CA HIS A 165 39.59 -8.91 -0.73
C HIS A 165 39.17 -10.13 -1.57
N ASN A 166 38.25 -9.96 -2.52
CA ASN A 166 37.81 -11.06 -3.38
C ASN A 166 38.95 -11.63 -4.24
N GLU A 167 39.83 -10.79 -4.77
CA GLU A 167 41.02 -11.21 -5.51
C GLU A 167 41.98 -12.01 -4.61
N LYS A 168 42.20 -11.55 -3.38
CA LYS A 168 42.99 -12.32 -2.40
C LYS A 168 42.36 -13.68 -2.09
N MET A 169 41.03 -13.74 -1.95
CA MET A 169 40.32 -14.97 -1.60
C MET A 169 40.30 -15.99 -2.73
N ILE A 170 40.15 -15.56 -3.99
CA ILE A 170 40.24 -16.51 -5.12
C ILE A 170 41.64 -17.11 -5.22
N ASP A 171 42.69 -16.31 -4.99
CA ASP A 171 44.08 -16.77 -5.01
C ASP A 171 44.40 -17.72 -3.85
N LEU A 172 43.74 -17.54 -2.70
CA LEU A 172 43.92 -18.39 -1.53
C LEU A 172 43.15 -19.71 -1.61
N ILE A 173 41.90 -19.67 -2.07
CA ILE A 173 40.96 -20.81 -1.99
C ILE A 173 40.97 -21.64 -3.27
N CYS A 174 41.11 -21.01 -4.43
CA CYS A 174 40.85 -21.67 -5.71
C CYS A 174 42.14 -21.97 -6.47
N THR A 175 42.18 -23.16 -7.07
CA THR A 175 43.19 -23.54 -8.06
C THR A 175 42.64 -23.42 -9.48
N ASN A 176 43.52 -23.41 -10.50
CA ASN A 176 43.13 -23.40 -11.91
C ASN A 176 42.24 -22.20 -12.31
N ILE A 177 42.63 -21.00 -11.87
CA ILE A 177 41.90 -19.76 -12.12
C ILE A 177 41.90 -19.44 -13.62
N LYS A 178 40.70 -19.25 -14.17
CA LYS A 178 40.48 -18.82 -15.56
C LYS A 178 40.23 -17.32 -15.61
N THR A 179 41.00 -16.61 -16.42
CA THR A 179 40.81 -15.18 -16.70
C THR A 179 39.91 -15.01 -17.92
N ILE A 180 38.73 -14.45 -17.71
CA ILE A 180 37.66 -14.33 -18.71
C ILE A 180 37.52 -12.87 -19.14
N TYR A 181 37.93 -12.60 -20.37
CA TYR A 181 37.86 -11.28 -20.98
C TYR A 181 36.46 -10.97 -21.52
N GLU A 182 36.15 -9.69 -21.63
CA GLU A 182 34.99 -9.23 -22.39
C GLU A 182 35.18 -9.54 -23.88
N LEU A 183 34.07 -9.76 -24.57
CA LEU A 183 34.06 -9.98 -26.01
C LEU A 183 33.41 -8.79 -26.71
N ASP A 184 33.97 -8.37 -27.85
CA ASP A 184 33.34 -7.39 -28.73
C ASP A 184 32.14 -8.00 -29.50
N ARG A 185 31.51 -7.20 -30.35
CA ARG A 185 30.40 -7.67 -31.20
C ARG A 185 30.79 -8.78 -32.18
N LYS A 186 32.07 -8.88 -32.54
CA LYS A 186 32.63 -9.91 -33.43
C LYS A 186 33.10 -11.16 -32.67
N GLY A 187 32.96 -11.18 -31.33
CA GLY A 187 33.41 -12.29 -30.49
C GLY A 187 34.91 -12.29 -30.18
N GLN A 188 35.61 -11.18 -30.45
CA GLN A 188 37.03 -11.03 -30.17
C GLN A 188 37.26 -10.53 -28.74
N LYS A 189 38.33 -11.00 -28.11
CA LYS A 189 38.70 -10.60 -26.75
C LYS A 189 39.10 -9.12 -26.73
N ILE A 190 38.55 -8.38 -25.76
CA ILE A 190 38.89 -6.98 -25.52
C ILE A 190 39.97 -6.93 -24.45
N GLU A 191 41.12 -6.38 -24.82
CA GLU A 191 42.21 -6.14 -23.87
C GLU A 191 41.87 -5.00 -22.89
N PRO A 192 42.30 -5.09 -21.63
CA PRO A 192 42.03 -4.06 -20.63
C PRO A 192 42.64 -2.72 -21.03
N LYS A 193 41.82 -1.66 -21.11
CA LYS A 193 42.30 -0.28 -21.32
C LYS A 193 42.23 0.52 -20.02
N THR A 194 43.35 1.17 -19.67
CA THR A 194 43.46 2.08 -18.52
C THR A 194 43.09 3.50 -18.96
N LYS A 195 42.14 4.15 -18.29
CA LYS A 195 41.87 5.59 -18.52
C LYS A 195 42.91 6.49 -17.83
N ARG A 196 42.98 7.76 -18.24
CA ARG A 196 43.83 8.84 -17.66
C ARG A 196 43.72 9.03 -16.13
N TYR A 197 42.70 8.46 -15.48
CA TYR A 197 42.48 8.51 -14.03
C TYR A 197 42.61 7.16 -13.32
N GLY A 198 43.27 6.17 -13.94
CA GLY A 198 43.56 4.88 -13.30
C GLY A 198 42.38 3.91 -13.19
N LYS A 199 41.17 4.26 -13.65
CA LYS A 199 40.05 3.31 -13.78
C LYS A 199 40.22 2.47 -15.04
N GLN A 200 40.22 1.15 -14.86
CA GLN A 200 40.23 0.16 -15.94
C GLN A 200 38.81 0.01 -16.51
N LEU A 201 38.66 0.18 -17.83
CA LEU A 201 37.35 0.18 -18.48
C LEU A 201 36.78 -1.24 -18.65
N TYR A 202 37.66 -2.22 -18.84
CA TYR A 202 37.33 -3.63 -19.07
C TYR A 202 38.12 -4.47 -18.07
N LYS A 203 37.51 -4.82 -16.94
CA LYS A 203 38.16 -5.65 -15.91
C LYS A 203 37.85 -7.12 -16.21
N PRO A 204 38.85 -7.96 -16.53
CA PRO A 204 38.61 -9.38 -16.79
C PRO A 204 38.11 -10.08 -15.52
N LEU A 205 37.23 -11.05 -15.69
CA LEU A 205 36.70 -11.85 -14.58
C LEU A 205 37.65 -13.01 -14.31
N ARG A 206 38.27 -13.04 -13.13
CA ARG A 206 39.03 -14.20 -12.64
C ARG A 206 38.07 -15.13 -11.93
N LEU A 207 37.83 -16.30 -12.51
CA LEU A 207 36.87 -17.28 -12.00
C LEU A 207 37.49 -18.68 -11.97
N ALA A 208 37.08 -19.51 -11.02
CA ALA A 208 37.53 -20.89 -10.88
C ALA A 208 36.37 -21.80 -10.44
N LYS A 209 36.51 -23.12 -10.58
CA LYS A 209 35.54 -24.05 -9.96
C LYS A 209 35.53 -23.80 -8.44
N ASN A 210 34.35 -23.91 -7.83
CA ASN A 210 34.06 -23.59 -6.43
C ASN A 210 34.17 -22.11 -6.03
N ALA A 211 34.57 -21.20 -6.93
CA ALA A 211 34.63 -19.77 -6.59
C ALA A 211 33.25 -19.23 -6.18
N ARG A 212 33.23 -18.41 -5.14
CA ARG A 212 32.03 -17.75 -4.61
C ARG A 212 31.63 -16.60 -5.53
N ILE A 213 30.41 -16.63 -6.05
CA ILE A 213 29.93 -15.66 -7.03
C ILE A 213 28.57 -15.07 -6.67
N MET A 214 28.28 -13.92 -7.27
CA MET A 214 27.00 -13.24 -7.22
C MET A 214 26.59 -12.77 -8.62
N LEU A 215 25.31 -12.90 -8.96
CA LEU A 215 24.73 -12.35 -10.18
C LEU A 215 24.72 -10.82 -10.13
N THR A 216 25.08 -10.16 -11.23
CA THR A 216 25.09 -8.70 -11.35
C THR A 216 23.94 -8.13 -12.17
N LYS A 217 23.21 -8.98 -12.90
CA LYS A 217 22.06 -8.60 -13.75
C LYS A 217 20.87 -9.51 -13.49
N ASN A 218 19.69 -9.02 -13.84
CA ASN A 218 18.46 -9.80 -13.82
C ASN A 218 18.41 -10.70 -15.05
N ILE A 219 18.55 -12.01 -14.84
CA ILE A 219 18.47 -13.01 -15.90
C ILE A 219 17.00 -13.45 -16.06
N SER A 220 16.36 -13.84 -14.95
CA SER A 220 14.94 -14.18 -14.90
C SER A 220 14.37 -13.86 -13.52
N VAL A 221 13.69 -12.73 -13.41
CA VAL A 221 13.12 -12.26 -12.12
C VAL A 221 12.04 -13.21 -11.62
N HIS A 222 11.20 -13.75 -12.52
CA HIS A 222 10.15 -14.72 -12.18
C HIS A 222 10.74 -16.02 -11.60
N ASP A 223 11.89 -16.47 -12.11
CA ASP A 223 12.56 -17.68 -11.64
C ASP A 223 13.56 -17.40 -10.48
N GLY A 224 13.50 -16.21 -9.88
CA GLY A 224 14.37 -15.82 -8.78
C GLY A 224 15.86 -15.66 -9.15
N LEU A 225 16.17 -15.47 -10.43
CA LEU A 225 17.53 -15.20 -10.94
C LEU A 225 17.72 -13.72 -11.21
N ALA A 226 17.82 -12.96 -10.13
CA ALA A 226 17.99 -11.52 -10.12
C ALA A 226 19.41 -11.11 -9.70
N ASN A 227 19.75 -9.84 -9.90
CA ASN A 227 20.96 -9.22 -9.34
C ASN A 227 21.00 -9.41 -7.82
N GLY A 228 22.13 -9.86 -7.29
CA GLY A 228 22.32 -10.14 -5.86
C GLY A 228 22.24 -11.63 -5.48
N VAL A 229 21.74 -12.50 -6.35
CA VAL A 229 21.72 -13.95 -6.08
C VAL A 229 23.14 -14.49 -5.99
N THR A 230 23.46 -15.16 -4.88
CA THR A 230 24.77 -15.77 -4.62
C THR A 230 24.81 -17.26 -4.91
N GLY A 231 26.00 -17.77 -5.14
CA GLY A 231 26.24 -19.19 -5.37
C GLY A 231 27.72 -19.52 -5.52
N ARG A 232 28.00 -20.71 -6.07
CA ARG A 232 29.34 -21.17 -6.41
C ARG A 232 29.40 -21.64 -7.86
N ILE A 233 30.55 -21.48 -8.49
CA ILE A 233 30.80 -22.05 -9.81
C ILE A 233 30.93 -23.56 -9.68
N PHE A 234 30.11 -24.29 -10.44
CA PHE A 234 30.17 -25.74 -10.55
C PHE A 234 31.14 -26.17 -11.66
N ASP A 235 30.96 -25.64 -12.87
CA ASP A 235 31.83 -25.96 -14.01
C ASP A 235 31.78 -24.90 -15.13
N PHE A 236 32.70 -25.01 -16.07
CA PHE A 236 32.77 -24.21 -17.29
C PHE A 236 32.47 -25.09 -18.50
N VAL A 237 31.60 -24.60 -19.39
CA VAL A 237 31.33 -25.24 -20.68
C VAL A 237 32.04 -24.44 -21.76
N GLU A 238 32.91 -25.11 -22.50
CA GLU A 238 33.67 -24.53 -23.60
C GLU A 238 33.03 -24.91 -24.94
N ASN A 239 33.11 -23.98 -25.91
CA ASN A 239 32.79 -24.25 -27.29
C ASN A 239 33.97 -24.92 -28.02
N ASN A 240 33.76 -25.28 -29.29
CA ASN A 240 34.78 -25.89 -30.15
C ASN A 240 36.10 -25.08 -30.19
N ASP A 241 36.02 -23.75 -30.09
CA ASP A 241 37.19 -22.85 -30.08
C ASP A 241 37.89 -22.74 -28.70
N ARG A 242 37.59 -23.64 -27.75
CA ARG A 242 38.07 -23.61 -26.35
C ARG A 242 37.72 -22.32 -25.60
N GLN A 243 36.73 -21.56 -26.09
CA GLN A 243 36.19 -20.40 -25.40
C GLN A 243 35.05 -20.81 -24.48
N ILE A 244 35.02 -20.27 -23.26
CA ILE A 244 33.94 -20.49 -22.31
C ILE A 244 32.67 -19.81 -22.83
N SER A 245 31.67 -20.63 -23.15
CA SER A 245 30.37 -20.16 -23.65
C SER A 245 29.32 -20.08 -22.55
N ARG A 246 29.39 -20.99 -21.58
CA ARG A 246 28.46 -21.08 -20.46
C ARG A 246 29.19 -21.39 -19.17
N ILE A 247 28.69 -20.83 -18.07
CA ILE A 247 29.17 -21.12 -16.72
C ILE A 247 28.03 -21.80 -15.96
N LEU A 248 28.29 -23.00 -15.45
CA LEU A 248 27.35 -23.71 -14.59
C LEU A 248 27.56 -23.23 -13.16
N ILE A 249 26.49 -22.70 -12.55
CA ILE A 249 26.52 -22.23 -11.16
C ILE A 249 25.53 -23.02 -10.31
N LYS A 250 25.87 -23.20 -9.03
CA LYS A 250 24.96 -23.72 -8.00
C LYS A 250 24.60 -22.57 -7.07
N CYS A 251 23.35 -22.13 -7.10
CA CYS A 251 22.84 -21.09 -6.22
C CYS A 251 22.70 -21.61 -4.78
N ASP A 252 22.86 -20.72 -3.82
CA ASP A 252 22.67 -21.06 -2.40
C ASP A 252 21.21 -21.36 -2.08
N SER A 253 20.31 -20.58 -2.68
CA SER A 253 18.87 -20.79 -2.57
C SER A 253 18.40 -21.86 -3.56
N VAL A 254 17.80 -22.93 -3.04
CA VAL A 254 17.18 -24.00 -3.84
C VAL A 254 15.95 -23.49 -4.62
N LYS A 255 15.38 -22.35 -4.21
CA LYS A 255 14.23 -21.72 -4.88
C LYS A 255 14.64 -20.93 -6.14
N ALA A 256 15.89 -20.51 -6.26
CA ALA A 256 16.36 -19.77 -7.43
C ALA A 256 16.62 -20.73 -8.60
N GLY A 257 16.10 -20.43 -9.78
CA GLY A 257 16.35 -21.17 -11.01
C GLY A 257 15.61 -22.50 -11.14
N VAL A 258 14.47 -22.66 -10.48
CA VAL A 258 13.67 -23.90 -10.49
C VAL A 258 13.17 -24.18 -11.90
N ASP A 259 12.63 -23.18 -12.59
CA ASP A 259 12.09 -23.35 -13.93
C ASP A 259 13.20 -23.53 -14.96
N HIS A 260 14.34 -22.85 -14.78
CA HIS A 260 15.54 -23.07 -15.58
C HIS A 260 16.09 -24.51 -15.43
N ARG A 261 16.08 -25.06 -14.21
CA ARG A 261 16.45 -26.47 -13.99
C ARG A 261 15.45 -27.43 -14.62
N ARG A 262 14.16 -27.09 -14.68
CA ARG A 262 13.16 -27.93 -15.35
C ARG A 262 13.31 -27.93 -16.87
N SER A 263 13.67 -26.80 -17.46
CA SER A 263 13.79 -26.63 -18.91
C SER A 263 15.10 -27.18 -19.49
N CYS A 264 16.18 -27.28 -18.69
CA CYS A 264 17.47 -27.81 -19.14
C CYS A 264 17.80 -29.15 -18.47
N SER A 265 17.88 -30.23 -19.25
CA SER A 265 18.13 -31.60 -18.77
C SER A 265 19.48 -31.75 -18.05
N THR A 266 20.54 -31.10 -18.55
CA THR A 266 21.87 -31.08 -17.92
C THR A 266 21.83 -30.37 -16.57
N CYS A 267 21.24 -29.18 -16.52
CA CYS A 267 21.08 -28.40 -15.30
C CYS A 267 20.22 -29.14 -14.25
N LYS A 268 19.19 -29.87 -14.70
CA LYS A 268 18.34 -30.71 -13.83
C LYS A 268 19.15 -31.78 -13.12
N LYS A 269 19.96 -32.54 -13.87
CA LYS A 269 20.76 -33.66 -13.35
C LYS A 269 21.82 -33.19 -12.35
N LEU A 270 22.44 -32.04 -12.63
CA LEU A 270 23.53 -31.50 -11.81
C LEU A 270 23.05 -30.57 -10.69
N GLY A 271 21.78 -30.17 -10.70
CA GLY A 271 21.24 -29.17 -9.77
C GLY A 271 21.85 -27.78 -9.97
N THR A 272 22.21 -27.43 -11.21
CA THR A 272 22.90 -26.18 -11.57
C THR A 272 22.04 -25.26 -12.42
N ILE A 273 22.55 -24.07 -12.72
CA ILE A 273 21.97 -23.10 -13.66
C ILE A 273 23.06 -22.71 -14.66
N CYS A 274 22.66 -22.50 -15.91
CA CYS A 274 23.57 -22.10 -16.96
C CYS A 274 23.51 -20.59 -17.17
N VAL A 275 24.64 -19.91 -16.93
CA VAL A 275 24.79 -18.47 -17.17
C VAL A 275 25.57 -18.25 -18.46
N THR A 276 25.04 -17.39 -19.33
CA THR A 276 25.66 -16.97 -20.60
C THR A 276 26.16 -15.53 -20.51
N ARG A 277 26.95 -15.11 -21.50
CA ARG A 277 27.36 -13.71 -21.63
C ARG A 277 26.15 -12.84 -22.00
N GLU A 278 26.04 -11.70 -21.34
CA GLU A 278 25.04 -10.67 -21.57
C GLU A 278 25.69 -9.44 -22.19
N ASN A 279 24.91 -8.66 -22.94
CA ASN A 279 25.37 -7.38 -23.45
C ASN A 279 25.59 -6.42 -22.28
N ASP A 280 26.79 -5.84 -22.20
CA ASP A 280 27.14 -4.75 -21.31
C ASP A 280 27.17 -3.44 -22.09
N CYS A 281 26.30 -2.53 -21.69
CA CYS A 281 26.27 -1.18 -22.23
C CYS A 281 27.14 -0.32 -21.32
N ILE A 282 28.28 0.14 -21.84
CA ILE A 282 29.09 1.13 -21.12
C ILE A 282 28.55 2.50 -21.50
N ASP A 283 27.95 3.19 -20.52
CA ASP A 283 27.68 4.62 -20.63
C ASP A 283 29.04 5.35 -20.52
N THR A 284 29.67 5.61 -21.66
CA THR A 284 30.82 6.51 -21.70
C THR A 284 30.31 7.94 -21.48
N GLU A 285 30.55 8.51 -20.30
CA GLU A 285 30.18 9.90 -19.96
C GLU A 285 30.88 10.96 -20.85
N GLU A 286 31.80 10.57 -21.73
CA GLU A 286 32.51 11.45 -22.65
C GLU A 286 32.33 10.98 -24.11
N SER A 287 31.15 11.22 -24.70
CA SER A 287 30.98 11.61 -26.11
C SER A 287 29.49 11.64 -26.47
N VAL A 288 29.06 12.78 -26.99
CA VAL A 288 27.70 13.07 -27.48
C VAL A 288 27.43 12.41 -28.86
N SER A 289 28.32 11.53 -29.34
CA SER A 289 28.17 10.78 -30.58
C SER A 289 27.90 9.29 -30.31
N LYS A 290 26.69 8.85 -30.70
CA LYS A 290 26.16 7.49 -30.66
C LYS A 290 27.13 6.47 -31.28
N SER A 291 27.92 5.79 -30.46
CA SER A 291 28.28 4.39 -30.68
C SER A 291 28.35 3.69 -29.33
N THR A 292 27.20 3.19 -28.86
CA THR A 292 27.13 2.23 -27.75
C THR A 292 27.81 0.94 -28.19
N GLU A 293 29.13 0.84 -27.98
CA GLU A 293 29.84 -0.43 -28.11
C GLU A 293 29.27 -1.37 -27.03
N SER A 294 28.47 -2.34 -27.47
CA SER A 294 27.85 -3.34 -26.61
C SER A 294 28.79 -4.53 -26.54
N ASN A 295 29.58 -4.60 -25.48
CA ASN A 295 30.46 -5.74 -25.22
C ASN A 295 29.67 -6.88 -24.58
N LYS A 296 30.21 -8.09 -24.57
CA LYS A 296 29.57 -9.27 -23.96
C LYS A 296 30.41 -9.81 -22.82
N GLN A 297 29.83 -9.86 -21.63
CA GLN A 297 30.45 -10.40 -20.42
C GLN A 297 29.47 -11.25 -19.62
N PHE A 298 29.97 -12.22 -18.85
CA PHE A 298 29.13 -12.95 -17.91
C PHE A 298 28.65 -12.00 -16.80
N PRO A 299 27.35 -12.01 -16.44
CA PRO A 299 26.81 -11.16 -15.38
C PRO A 299 27.14 -11.70 -13.98
N LEU A 300 28.43 -11.91 -13.71
CA LEU A 300 28.96 -12.52 -12.49
C LEU A 300 30.04 -11.63 -11.87
N ARG A 301 30.14 -11.67 -10.55
CA ARG A 301 31.27 -11.14 -9.79
C ARG A 301 31.61 -12.05 -8.63
N LEU A 302 32.86 -12.02 -8.16
CA LEU A 302 33.25 -12.68 -6.92
C LEU A 302 32.50 -12.07 -5.72
N SER A 303 32.22 -12.90 -4.72
CA SER A 303 31.36 -12.52 -3.58
C SER A 303 31.71 -13.18 -2.24
N TRP A 304 33.00 -13.37 -1.95
CA TRP A 304 33.46 -13.55 -0.55
C TRP A 304 33.35 -12.24 0.23
N ALA A 305 33.49 -11.12 -0.47
CA ALA A 305 33.19 -9.79 0.02
C ALA A 305 32.12 -9.09 -0.82
N VAL A 306 31.31 -8.26 -0.17
CA VAL A 306 30.33 -7.35 -0.81
C VAL A 306 30.35 -5.98 -0.14
N THR A 307 29.78 -4.98 -0.79
CA THR A 307 29.62 -3.66 -0.17
C THR A 307 28.48 -3.68 0.83
N ILE A 308 28.57 -2.87 1.89
CA ILE A 308 27.49 -2.73 2.90
C ILE A 308 26.15 -2.38 2.23
N HIS A 309 26.16 -1.49 1.23
CA HIS A 309 24.96 -1.14 0.45
C HIS A 309 24.31 -2.35 -0.23
N LYS A 310 25.10 -3.30 -0.75
CA LYS A 310 24.58 -4.53 -1.39
C LYS A 310 24.15 -5.58 -0.38
N ALA A 311 24.64 -5.50 0.85
CA ALA A 311 24.25 -6.39 1.93
C ALA A 311 22.98 -5.92 2.66
N GLN A 312 22.44 -4.74 2.33
CA GLN A 312 21.14 -4.31 2.88
C GLN A 312 20.04 -5.35 2.51
N GLY A 313 19.08 -5.56 3.39
CA GLY A 313 18.16 -6.71 3.34
C GLY A 313 18.69 -8.11 3.72
N ILE A 314 20.00 -8.42 3.59
CA ILE A 314 20.48 -9.80 3.82
C ILE A 314 20.55 -10.19 5.30
N THR A 315 20.47 -11.49 5.59
CA THR A 315 20.69 -12.05 6.94
C THR A 315 21.67 -13.22 6.84
N VAL A 316 22.72 -13.18 7.66
CA VAL A 316 23.78 -14.21 7.70
C VAL A 316 24.05 -14.66 9.14
N ASP A 317 24.63 -15.85 9.30
CA ASP A 317 24.98 -16.39 10.62
C ASP A 317 26.32 -15.86 11.13
N GLU A 318 27.29 -15.66 10.23
CA GLU A 318 28.60 -15.07 10.53
C GLU A 318 28.95 -13.99 9.51
N ILE A 319 29.54 -12.90 9.99
CA ILE A 319 29.94 -11.77 9.17
C ILE A 319 31.19 -11.08 9.71
N VAL A 320 32.05 -10.64 8.78
CA VAL A 320 33.25 -9.87 9.08
C VAL A 320 33.09 -8.46 8.51
N ILE A 321 33.30 -7.43 9.32
CA ILE A 321 33.04 -6.03 8.93
C ILE A 321 34.30 -5.19 9.11
N SER A 322 34.62 -4.35 8.12
CA SER A 322 35.63 -3.29 8.25
C SER A 322 34.99 -1.95 8.57
N SER A 323 35.41 -1.30 9.66
CA SER A 323 34.92 0.01 10.09
C SER A 323 35.72 1.20 9.51
N LYS A 324 36.94 0.96 9.04
CA LYS A 324 37.98 1.95 8.71
C LYS A 324 37.55 2.95 7.66
N ASN A 325 36.81 2.45 6.68
CA ASN A 325 36.36 3.21 5.51
C ASN A 325 34.86 3.54 5.54
N LEU A 326 34.18 3.38 6.68
CA LEU A 326 32.79 3.82 6.82
C LEU A 326 32.71 5.35 6.64
N PHE A 327 31.89 5.80 5.69
CA PHE A 327 31.80 7.22 5.32
C PHE A 327 30.39 7.80 5.40
N GLY A 328 29.35 6.95 5.38
CA GLY A 328 27.95 7.34 5.39
C GLY A 328 27.29 7.11 6.75
N SER A 329 26.34 7.98 7.10
CA SER A 329 25.43 7.75 8.22
C SER A 329 24.66 6.45 8.02
N GLY A 330 24.39 5.73 9.12
CA GLY A 330 23.66 4.48 9.11
C GLY A 330 24.42 3.28 8.54
N MET A 331 25.57 3.47 7.89
CA MET A 331 26.34 2.37 7.29
C MET A 331 26.84 1.37 8.33
N GLY A 332 27.36 1.85 9.47
CA GLY A 332 27.81 1.01 10.57
C GLY A 332 26.68 0.14 11.11
N TYR A 333 25.54 0.77 11.46
CA TYR A 333 24.34 0.05 11.89
C TYR A 333 23.83 -0.96 10.85
N THR A 334 23.81 -0.57 9.57
CA THR A 334 23.40 -1.46 8.48
C THR A 334 24.27 -2.70 8.42
N ALA A 335 25.59 -2.56 8.56
CA ALA A 335 26.52 -3.68 8.56
C ALA A 335 26.34 -4.59 9.81
N LEU A 336 26.30 -4.01 11.00
CA LEU A 336 26.17 -4.77 12.26
C LEU A 336 24.84 -5.55 12.34
N SER A 337 23.75 -4.97 11.82
CA SER A 337 22.42 -5.55 11.91
C SER A 337 22.17 -6.75 10.99
N ARG A 338 23.15 -7.18 10.18
CA ARG A 338 23.00 -8.31 9.24
C ARG A 338 23.08 -9.69 9.91
N VAL A 339 23.67 -9.76 11.10
CA VAL A 339 23.89 -11.02 11.82
C VAL A 339 22.83 -11.29 12.88
N ARG A 340 22.52 -12.56 13.13
CA ARG A 340 21.46 -12.96 14.08
C ARG A 340 21.85 -12.85 15.56
N THR A 341 23.13 -13.06 15.86
CA THR A 341 23.66 -13.05 17.22
C THR A 341 24.97 -12.29 17.26
N ILE A 342 25.34 -11.76 18.42
CA ILE A 342 26.63 -11.09 18.57
C ILE A 342 27.82 -12.05 18.36
N ASN A 343 27.62 -13.36 18.53
CA ASN A 343 28.69 -14.35 18.34
C ASN A 343 29.11 -14.51 16.88
N GLY A 344 28.21 -14.26 15.94
CA GLY A 344 28.56 -14.25 14.52
C GLY A 344 29.17 -12.94 14.03
N LEU A 345 29.36 -11.95 14.91
CA LEU A 345 29.90 -10.65 14.55
C LEU A 345 31.42 -10.60 14.79
N PHE A 346 32.14 -10.24 13.73
CA PHE A 346 33.59 -10.05 13.74
C PHE A 346 33.97 -8.71 13.11
N LEU A 347 34.92 -8.01 13.73
CA LEU A 347 35.34 -6.68 13.30
C LEU A 347 36.83 -6.68 12.95
N ILE A 348 37.16 -6.33 11.69
CA ILE A 348 38.55 -6.24 11.21
C ILE A 348 39.30 -5.13 11.94
N ASP A 349 38.59 -4.05 12.18
CA ASP A 349 39.07 -2.81 12.75
C ASP A 349 37.87 -2.13 13.43
N LEU A 350 38.14 -1.34 14.48
CA LEU A 350 37.11 -0.76 15.32
C LEU A 350 37.33 0.75 15.50
N HIS A 351 36.44 1.54 14.88
CA HIS A 351 36.42 2.98 14.96
C HIS A 351 35.04 3.46 15.44
N PHE A 352 34.91 3.77 16.73
CA PHE A 352 33.62 4.11 17.34
C PHE A 352 32.97 5.36 16.74
N ASP A 353 33.76 6.32 16.26
CA ASP A 353 33.30 7.57 15.62
C ASP A 353 32.57 7.35 14.29
N LYS A 354 32.66 6.13 13.73
CA LYS A 354 32.02 5.75 12.47
C LYS A 354 30.60 5.23 12.63
N PHE A 355 30.17 4.93 13.85
CA PHE A 355 28.81 4.55 14.12
C PHE A 355 28.00 5.82 14.40
N TYR A 356 27.18 6.25 13.45
CA TYR A 356 26.26 7.37 13.65
C TYR A 356 25.14 7.34 12.62
N CYS A 357 24.03 8.01 12.92
CA CYS A 357 22.90 8.19 12.01
C CYS A 357 22.75 9.65 11.55
N ASP A 358 21.87 9.88 10.56
CA ASP A 358 21.47 11.23 10.16
C ASP A 358 20.41 11.75 11.15
N GLU A 359 20.73 12.86 11.83
CA GLU A 359 19.84 13.50 12.82
C GLU A 359 18.56 14.07 12.18
N LYS A 360 18.52 14.24 10.85
CA LYS A 360 17.31 14.66 10.14
C LYS A 360 16.21 13.60 10.16
N VAL A 361 16.58 12.32 10.23
CA VAL A 361 15.61 11.20 10.19
C VAL A 361 14.63 11.28 11.37
N GLU A 362 15.15 11.52 12.56
CA GLU A 362 14.34 11.70 13.78
C GLU A 362 13.31 12.83 13.61
N LYS A 363 13.74 13.96 13.05
CA LYS A 363 12.87 15.11 12.81
C LYS A 363 11.77 14.82 11.80
N VAL A 364 12.09 14.11 10.72
CA VAL A 364 11.08 13.78 9.70
C VAL A 364 10.07 12.78 10.24
N LEU A 365 10.51 11.74 10.96
CA LEU A 365 9.58 10.77 11.56
C LEU A 365 8.62 11.42 12.55
N LEU A 366 9.05 12.46 13.27
CA LEU A 366 8.18 13.25 14.16
C LEU A 366 7.21 14.18 13.40
N GLN A 367 7.50 14.55 12.16
CA GLN A 367 6.66 15.42 11.33
C GLN A 367 5.62 14.65 10.52
N MET A 368 5.93 13.40 10.14
CA MET A 368 5.02 12.58 9.37
C MET A 368 3.80 12.19 10.19
N LYS A 369 2.65 12.07 9.52
CA LYS A 369 1.42 11.60 10.15
C LYS A 369 1.55 10.10 10.45
N PRO A 370 1.40 9.65 11.70
CA PRO A 370 1.30 8.22 11.99
C PRO A 370 0.01 7.69 11.37
N MET A 371 0.08 6.50 10.78
CA MET A 371 -1.11 5.82 10.26
C MET A 371 -1.95 5.39 11.45
N GLU A 372 -3.11 6.02 11.60
CA GLU A 372 -4.06 5.62 12.63
C GLU A 372 -4.64 4.26 12.26
N LYS A 373 -4.77 3.39 13.25
CA LYS A 373 -5.52 2.15 13.08
C LYS A 373 -6.97 2.57 12.80
N LYS A 374 -7.42 2.47 11.53
CA LYS A 374 -8.84 2.67 11.18
C LYS A 374 -9.68 1.86 12.18
N CYS A 375 -10.53 2.53 12.95
CA CYS A 375 -11.38 1.88 13.95
C CYS A 375 -12.12 0.71 13.29
N SER A 376 -12.22 -0.41 13.99
CA SER A 376 -13.12 -1.47 13.53
C SER A 376 -14.53 -0.89 13.57
N VAL A 377 -15.17 -0.84 12.40
CA VAL A 377 -16.58 -0.45 12.26
C VAL A 377 -17.47 -1.20 13.25
N PHE A 378 -17.12 -2.46 13.48
CA PHE A 378 -17.84 -3.35 14.36
C PHE A 378 -17.35 -3.24 15.80
N HIS A 379 -18.34 -3.14 16.68
CA HIS A 379 -18.18 -3.05 18.13
C HIS A 379 -18.36 -4.43 18.77
N ASP A 380 -18.19 -4.51 20.08
CA ASP A 380 -18.34 -5.75 20.82
C ASP A 380 -19.76 -6.34 20.63
N ARG A 381 -19.81 -7.61 20.24
CA ARG A 381 -21.03 -8.37 19.95
C ARG A 381 -21.89 -8.59 21.20
N SER A 382 -21.31 -8.42 22.39
CA SER A 382 -22.05 -8.45 23.66
C SER A 382 -23.06 -7.32 23.77
N THR A 383 -22.83 -6.19 23.09
CA THR A 383 -23.61 -4.95 23.22
C THR A 383 -24.20 -4.50 21.89
N PHE A 384 -23.50 -4.71 20.78
CA PHE A 384 -23.91 -4.26 19.45
C PHE A 384 -24.20 -5.42 18.50
N LEU A 385 -25.22 -5.24 17.67
CA LEU A 385 -25.43 -6.09 16.49
C LEU A 385 -24.70 -5.46 15.30
N ASN A 386 -23.78 -6.22 14.70
CA ASN A 386 -22.93 -5.76 13.61
C ASN A 386 -23.49 -6.19 12.25
N VAL A 387 -23.85 -5.24 11.38
CA VAL A 387 -24.49 -5.52 10.09
C VAL A 387 -23.70 -4.91 8.94
N THR A 388 -23.58 -5.65 7.85
CA THR A 388 -23.01 -5.13 6.60
C THR A 388 -23.95 -5.36 5.44
N PHE A 389 -23.95 -4.42 4.50
CA PHE A 389 -24.48 -4.60 3.16
C PHE A 389 -23.41 -4.41 2.10
N HIS A 390 -23.43 -5.24 1.07
CA HIS A 390 -22.52 -5.14 -0.06
C HIS A 390 -23.21 -5.57 -1.36
N ASN A 391 -23.24 -4.69 -2.36
CA ASN A 391 -23.49 -5.10 -3.73
C ASN A 391 -22.21 -5.78 -4.24
N ILE A 392 -22.23 -7.12 -4.33
CA ILE A 392 -21.03 -7.92 -4.57
C ILE A 392 -20.71 -8.11 -6.06
N GLU A 393 -21.63 -7.74 -6.96
CA GLU A 393 -21.49 -7.90 -8.41
C GLU A 393 -20.96 -9.29 -8.82
N GLY A 394 -21.64 -10.33 -8.35
CA GLY A 394 -21.26 -11.72 -8.60
C GLY A 394 -20.52 -12.35 -7.43
N LEU A 395 -21.25 -13.12 -6.64
CA LEU A 395 -20.70 -13.86 -5.50
C LEU A 395 -19.68 -14.90 -5.96
N GLN A 396 -19.90 -15.58 -7.10
CA GLN A 396 -18.97 -16.61 -7.59
C GLN A 396 -17.54 -16.08 -7.81
N SER A 397 -17.40 -14.93 -8.46
CA SER A 397 -16.09 -14.31 -8.72
C SER A 397 -15.44 -13.76 -7.46
N ASN A 398 -16.26 -13.27 -6.53
CA ASN A 398 -15.81 -12.45 -5.41
C ASN A 398 -15.87 -13.16 -4.05
N PHE A 399 -16.34 -14.40 -3.99
CA PHE A 399 -16.53 -15.15 -2.75
C PHE A 399 -15.26 -15.28 -1.92
N LYS A 400 -14.13 -15.59 -2.57
CA LYS A 400 -12.84 -15.71 -1.87
C LYS A 400 -12.42 -14.38 -1.24
N ALA A 401 -12.74 -13.25 -1.88
CA ALA A 401 -12.42 -11.94 -1.35
C ALA A 401 -13.34 -11.59 -0.16
N LEU A 402 -14.65 -11.81 -0.30
CA LEU A 402 -15.63 -11.66 0.78
C LEU A 402 -15.25 -12.50 2.02
N LYS A 403 -15.03 -13.80 1.83
CA LYS A 403 -14.73 -14.75 2.91
C LYS A 403 -13.46 -14.41 3.69
N ASN A 404 -12.45 -13.88 3.02
CA ASN A 404 -11.16 -13.54 3.65
C ASN A 404 -11.08 -12.06 4.08
N HIS A 405 -12.16 -11.29 3.94
CA HIS A 405 -12.13 -9.88 4.27
C HIS A 405 -12.18 -9.66 5.79
N HIS A 406 -11.07 -9.17 6.36
CA HIS A 406 -10.84 -9.04 7.80
C HIS A 406 -11.89 -8.27 8.63
N LEU A 407 -12.60 -7.29 8.02
CA LEU A 407 -13.67 -6.53 8.66
C LEU A 407 -15.03 -7.22 8.50
N LEU A 408 -15.44 -7.54 7.26
CA LEU A 408 -16.69 -8.25 6.96
C LEU A 408 -16.81 -9.58 7.70
N SER A 409 -15.70 -10.28 7.95
CA SER A 409 -15.69 -11.52 8.75
C SER A 409 -16.11 -11.33 10.22
N LYS A 410 -16.17 -10.09 10.71
CA LYS A 410 -16.62 -9.75 12.07
C LYS A 410 -18.11 -9.38 12.13
N ALA A 411 -18.77 -9.17 11.00
CA ALA A 411 -20.18 -8.82 10.97
C ALA A 411 -21.05 -9.98 11.48
N ASP A 412 -22.08 -9.68 12.27
CA ASP A 412 -23.07 -10.68 12.67
C ASP A 412 -23.97 -11.09 11.50
N ILE A 413 -24.22 -10.13 10.60
CA ILE A 413 -25.13 -10.27 9.48
C ILE A 413 -24.50 -9.63 8.24
N ILE A 414 -24.41 -10.38 7.14
CA ILE A 414 -23.88 -9.91 5.86
C ILE A 414 -25.00 -9.98 4.82
N CYS A 415 -25.47 -8.82 4.38
CA CYS A 415 -26.50 -8.65 3.37
C CYS A 415 -25.85 -8.42 2.00
N LEU A 416 -26.28 -9.16 1.00
CA LEU A 416 -25.71 -9.10 -0.36
C LEU A 416 -26.79 -8.75 -1.39
N ALA A 417 -26.43 -7.86 -2.31
CA ALA A 417 -27.14 -7.64 -3.55
C ALA A 417 -26.30 -8.12 -4.74
N GLU A 418 -26.94 -8.39 -5.87
CA GLU A 418 -26.30 -8.86 -7.10
C GLU A 418 -25.42 -10.09 -6.91
N THR A 419 -25.95 -11.08 -6.21
CA THR A 419 -25.24 -12.35 -5.96
C THR A 419 -24.93 -13.13 -7.26
N TRP A 420 -25.76 -12.98 -8.29
CA TRP A 420 -25.69 -13.65 -9.60
C TRP A 420 -25.66 -15.18 -9.51
N LEU A 421 -26.25 -15.73 -8.44
CA LEU A 421 -26.44 -17.17 -8.29
C LEU A 421 -27.78 -17.61 -8.90
N ASP A 422 -27.79 -18.83 -9.43
CA ASP A 422 -28.98 -19.52 -9.92
C ASP A 422 -29.37 -20.64 -8.93
N ASN A 423 -30.64 -21.06 -8.93
CA ASN A 423 -31.16 -22.10 -8.03
C ASN A 423 -30.60 -23.53 -8.24
N THR A 424 -29.66 -23.73 -9.17
CA THR A 424 -29.13 -25.05 -9.49
C THR A 424 -28.06 -25.46 -8.48
N ASN A 425 -28.44 -26.03 -7.33
CA ASN A 425 -27.65 -26.84 -6.38
C ASN A 425 -26.22 -26.38 -5.93
N MET A 426 -25.74 -25.21 -6.33
CA MET A 426 -24.39 -24.69 -6.08
C MET A 426 -24.31 -23.85 -4.79
N ILE A 427 -25.38 -23.76 -4.00
CA ILE A 427 -25.45 -22.91 -2.80
C ILE A 427 -24.39 -23.33 -1.77
N ASN A 428 -24.16 -24.64 -1.61
CA ASN A 428 -23.20 -25.17 -0.64
C ASN A 428 -21.74 -24.78 -0.93
N GLU A 429 -21.40 -24.36 -2.16
CA GLU A 429 -20.04 -23.91 -2.49
C GLU A 429 -19.72 -22.54 -1.86
N TYR A 430 -20.75 -21.78 -1.47
CA TYR A 430 -20.62 -20.43 -0.94
C TYR A 430 -20.83 -20.35 0.57
N ASP A 431 -20.68 -21.46 1.30
CA ASP A 431 -20.83 -21.46 2.75
C ASP A 431 -19.64 -20.78 3.47
N ILE A 432 -20.00 -19.86 4.37
CA ILE A 432 -19.07 -19.22 5.31
C ILE A 432 -19.22 -19.95 6.66
N GLU A 433 -18.10 -20.34 7.25
CA GLU A 433 -18.07 -21.06 8.53
C GLU A 433 -18.79 -20.25 9.61
N ASN A 434 -19.68 -20.90 10.37
CA ASN A 434 -20.53 -20.31 11.40
C ASN A 434 -21.65 -19.38 10.91
N TYR A 435 -21.93 -19.31 9.61
CA TYR A 435 -23.08 -18.60 9.06
C TYR A 435 -24.07 -19.56 8.42
N ARG A 436 -25.32 -19.12 8.43
CA ARG A 436 -26.41 -19.65 7.61
C ARG A 436 -26.65 -18.70 6.45
N PHE A 437 -26.63 -19.23 5.23
CA PHE A 437 -26.93 -18.44 4.04
C PHE A 437 -28.38 -18.64 3.60
N ILE A 438 -29.12 -17.54 3.45
CA ILE A 438 -30.45 -17.52 2.86
C ILE A 438 -30.36 -16.70 1.58
N HIS A 439 -30.68 -17.32 0.45
CA HIS A 439 -30.51 -16.72 -0.86
C HIS A 439 -31.81 -16.72 -1.65
N ARG A 440 -31.94 -15.73 -2.53
CA ARG A 440 -32.97 -15.69 -3.55
C ARG A 440 -32.41 -15.20 -4.88
N ASP A 441 -32.55 -16.03 -5.91
CA ASP A 441 -32.19 -15.70 -7.28
C ASP A 441 -33.23 -14.78 -7.95
N ARG A 442 -32.86 -14.20 -9.09
CA ARG A 442 -33.75 -13.32 -9.85
C ARG A 442 -34.95 -14.08 -10.45
N THR A 443 -34.73 -15.27 -11.00
CA THR A 443 -35.77 -16.02 -11.71
C THR A 443 -36.91 -16.42 -10.76
N SER A 444 -36.63 -16.80 -9.51
CA SER A 444 -37.68 -17.08 -8.50
C SER A 444 -38.37 -15.83 -7.93
N SER A 445 -37.76 -14.66 -8.08
CA SER A 445 -38.26 -13.38 -7.55
C SER A 445 -39.35 -12.75 -8.43
N PHE A 446 -39.29 -12.99 -9.74
CA PHE A 446 -40.21 -12.43 -10.72
C PHE A 446 -41.14 -13.49 -11.31
N LYS A 447 -42.36 -13.06 -11.67
CA LYS A 447 -43.30 -13.90 -12.43
C LYS A 447 -42.75 -14.18 -13.84
N VAL A 448 -43.17 -15.31 -14.43
CA VAL A 448 -42.69 -15.79 -15.74
C VAL A 448 -42.91 -14.78 -16.87
N ASP A 449 -43.98 -13.98 -16.78
CA ASP A 449 -44.35 -12.94 -17.74
C ASP A 449 -43.57 -11.62 -17.56
N HIS A 450 -42.80 -11.49 -16.48
CA HIS A 450 -42.04 -10.27 -16.20
C HIS A 450 -40.71 -10.26 -16.96
N PRO A 451 -40.31 -9.14 -17.63
CA PRO A 451 -39.08 -9.08 -18.43
C PRO A 451 -37.79 -9.45 -17.68
N LEU A 452 -37.75 -9.16 -16.37
CA LEU A 452 -36.60 -9.48 -15.51
C LEU A 452 -36.46 -10.98 -15.20
N HIS A 453 -37.50 -11.79 -15.36
CA HIS A 453 -37.47 -13.22 -15.01
C HIS A 453 -36.38 -14.00 -15.77
N LEU A 454 -36.16 -13.64 -17.03
CA LEU A 454 -35.16 -14.28 -17.92
C LEU A 454 -33.84 -13.49 -18.00
N GLN A 455 -33.75 -12.32 -17.38
CA GLN A 455 -32.51 -11.56 -17.39
C GLN A 455 -31.48 -12.21 -16.47
N LYS A 456 -30.29 -12.44 -17.01
CA LYS A 456 -29.14 -12.89 -16.22
C LYS A 456 -28.69 -11.79 -15.26
N ARG A 457 -27.94 -12.18 -14.23
CA ARG A 457 -27.31 -11.30 -13.21
C ARG A 457 -28.30 -10.61 -12.30
N GLY A 458 -28.54 -11.15 -11.11
CA GLY A 458 -29.33 -10.55 -10.05
C GLY A 458 -29.31 -11.44 -8.81
N GLY A 459 -30.28 -11.27 -7.93
CA GLY A 459 -30.46 -12.06 -6.73
C GLY A 459 -29.84 -11.39 -5.50
N VAL A 460 -30.44 -11.68 -4.37
CA VAL A 460 -30.03 -11.18 -3.05
C VAL A 460 -29.70 -12.34 -2.13
N GLY A 461 -28.92 -12.08 -1.09
CA GLY A 461 -28.60 -13.07 -0.09
C GLY A 461 -28.35 -12.44 1.27
N ILE A 462 -28.48 -13.24 2.31
CA ILE A 462 -28.15 -12.84 3.69
C ILE A 462 -27.43 -13.99 4.38
N TYR A 463 -26.22 -13.72 4.87
CA TYR A 463 -25.54 -14.58 5.83
C TYR A 463 -25.86 -14.11 7.23
N ILE A 464 -26.28 -15.03 8.08
CA ILE A 464 -26.62 -14.76 9.48
C ILE A 464 -25.84 -15.75 10.33
N ARG A 465 -25.12 -15.27 11.34
CA ARG A 465 -24.37 -16.19 12.20
C ARG A 465 -25.29 -17.22 12.85
N ASN A 466 -24.78 -18.44 13.03
CA ASN A 466 -25.53 -19.58 13.57
C ASN A 466 -25.97 -19.40 15.03
N ASP A 467 -25.30 -18.51 15.78
CA ASP A 467 -25.65 -18.15 17.16
C ASP A 467 -26.82 -17.15 17.25
N ILE A 468 -27.31 -16.61 16.13
CA ILE A 468 -28.47 -15.72 16.08
C ILE A 468 -29.70 -16.52 15.63
N ALA A 469 -30.72 -16.55 16.49
CA ALA A 469 -31.95 -17.28 16.20
C ALA A 469 -32.80 -16.54 15.15
N ILE A 470 -33.28 -17.31 14.16
CA ILE A 470 -34.25 -16.85 13.16
C ILE A 470 -35.63 -17.36 13.60
N LYS A 471 -36.55 -16.44 13.91
CA LYS A 471 -37.95 -16.75 14.27
C LYS A 471 -38.75 -17.18 13.04
N THR A 472 -38.70 -16.37 11.97
CA THR A 472 -39.55 -16.54 10.79
C THR A 472 -38.81 -16.11 9.52
N ASN A 473 -39.05 -16.80 8.40
CA ASN A 473 -38.63 -16.36 7.07
C ASN A 473 -39.86 -15.95 6.23
N PHE A 474 -39.97 -14.67 5.87
CA PHE A 474 -41.10 -14.08 5.16
C PHE A 474 -40.89 -13.97 3.64
N SER A 475 -39.92 -14.68 3.09
CA SER A 475 -39.58 -14.60 1.67
C SER A 475 -40.65 -15.29 0.80
N LYS A 476 -41.58 -14.52 0.23
CA LYS A 476 -42.69 -14.97 -0.64
C LYS A 476 -42.28 -14.98 -2.11
N SER A 477 -42.66 -16.01 -2.86
CA SER A 477 -42.39 -16.13 -4.29
C SER A 477 -43.17 -15.12 -5.13
N GLN A 478 -42.57 -14.67 -6.24
CA GLN A 478 -43.26 -13.99 -7.35
C GLN A 478 -43.93 -12.64 -7.01
N LEU A 479 -43.36 -11.87 -6.09
CA LEU A 479 -43.81 -10.49 -5.80
C LEU A 479 -43.22 -9.45 -6.77
N ASN A 480 -42.52 -9.87 -7.83
CA ASN A 480 -41.80 -8.98 -8.75
C ASN A 480 -40.79 -8.07 -8.03
N LEU A 481 -40.13 -8.62 -7.03
CA LEU A 481 -39.08 -7.96 -6.27
C LEU A 481 -38.04 -9.00 -5.82
N GLU A 482 -36.77 -8.69 -6.03
CA GLU A 482 -35.65 -9.48 -5.51
C GLU A 482 -35.48 -9.14 -4.03
N TYR A 483 -35.93 -10.03 -3.14
CA TYR A 483 -35.81 -9.80 -1.70
C TYR A 483 -35.71 -11.07 -0.86
N VAL A 484 -35.04 -10.95 0.29
CA VAL A 484 -35.07 -11.89 1.41
C VAL A 484 -35.53 -11.11 2.64
N ALA A 485 -36.52 -11.65 3.37
CA ALA A 485 -37.02 -11.04 4.60
C ALA A 485 -37.00 -12.07 5.73
N VAL A 486 -36.32 -11.74 6.83
CA VAL A 486 -36.15 -12.62 7.99
C VAL A 486 -36.48 -11.88 9.29
N GLU A 487 -37.13 -12.58 10.20
CA GLU A 487 -37.35 -12.15 11.58
C GLU A 487 -36.35 -12.83 12.48
N LEU A 488 -35.62 -12.04 13.26
CA LEU A 488 -34.62 -12.49 14.22
C LEU A 488 -35.18 -12.41 15.64
N GLN A 489 -34.36 -12.77 16.62
CA GLN A 489 -34.62 -12.46 18.03
C GLN A 489 -34.82 -10.94 18.25
N ASP A 490 -35.44 -10.56 19.38
CA ASP A 490 -35.77 -9.16 19.74
C ASP A 490 -36.69 -8.39 18.80
N ASP A 491 -37.53 -9.11 18.05
CA ASP A 491 -38.51 -8.56 17.11
C ASP A 491 -37.87 -7.63 16.06
N LEU A 492 -36.66 -8.00 15.63
CA LEU A 492 -35.95 -7.36 14.53
C LEU A 492 -36.24 -8.08 13.21
N ILE A 493 -36.73 -7.33 12.23
CA ILE A 493 -36.97 -7.81 10.87
C ILE A 493 -35.94 -7.17 9.94
N ILE A 494 -35.20 -7.99 9.20
CA ILE A 494 -34.25 -7.53 8.18
C ILE A 494 -34.78 -7.93 6.80
N ILE A 495 -34.87 -6.95 5.92
CA ILE A 495 -35.29 -7.09 4.53
C ILE A 495 -34.14 -6.66 3.64
N VAL A 496 -33.51 -7.62 2.97
CA VAL A 496 -32.52 -7.34 1.93
C VAL A 496 -33.25 -7.32 0.60
N CYS A 497 -33.18 -6.24 -0.15
CA CYS A 497 -33.81 -6.16 -1.46
C CYS A 497 -32.97 -5.43 -2.51
N TYR A 498 -33.24 -5.72 -3.77
CA TYR A 498 -32.52 -5.12 -4.90
C TYR A 498 -33.52 -4.63 -5.96
N ARG A 499 -33.28 -3.42 -6.47
CA ARG A 499 -34.04 -2.87 -7.61
C ARG A 499 -33.13 -2.84 -8.83
N SER A 500 -33.46 -3.63 -9.87
CA SER A 500 -32.78 -3.51 -11.16
C SER A 500 -32.93 -2.09 -11.75
N PRO A 501 -31.90 -1.52 -12.41
CA PRO A 501 -31.99 -0.23 -13.09
C PRO A 501 -33.14 -0.16 -14.10
N THR A 502 -33.46 -1.29 -14.73
CA THR A 502 -34.52 -1.40 -15.73
C THR A 502 -35.93 -1.50 -15.12
N GLN A 503 -36.04 -1.79 -13.82
CA GLN A 503 -37.31 -1.85 -13.11
C GLN A 503 -37.86 -0.45 -12.84
N LYS A 504 -39.12 -0.20 -13.19
CA LYS A 504 -39.77 1.10 -12.91
C LYS A 504 -39.92 1.31 -11.41
N LYS A 505 -39.53 2.50 -10.90
CA LYS A 505 -39.62 2.87 -9.47
C LYS A 505 -41.00 2.60 -8.86
N LYS A 506 -42.08 2.90 -9.59
CA LYS A 506 -43.48 2.65 -9.15
C LYS A 506 -43.77 1.16 -8.92
N GLN A 507 -43.26 0.27 -9.79
CA GLN A 507 -43.46 -1.17 -9.65
C GLN A 507 -42.68 -1.72 -8.45
N PHE A 508 -41.44 -1.27 -8.27
CA PHE A 508 -40.62 -1.58 -7.10
C PHE A 508 -41.33 -1.18 -5.80
N LEU A 509 -41.74 0.09 -5.67
CA LEU A 509 -42.44 0.59 -4.49
C LEU A 509 -43.75 -0.16 -4.21
N THR A 510 -44.53 -0.48 -5.24
CA THR A 510 -45.78 -1.24 -5.08
C THR A 510 -45.50 -2.62 -4.45
N SER A 511 -44.46 -3.29 -4.93
CA SER A 511 -44.06 -4.61 -4.45
C SER A 511 -43.50 -4.55 -3.02
N LEU A 512 -42.68 -3.54 -2.73
CA LEU A 512 -42.15 -3.29 -1.38
C LEU A 512 -43.28 -3.01 -0.38
N PHE A 513 -44.28 -2.21 -0.75
CA PHE A 513 -45.41 -1.90 0.12
C PHE A 513 -46.29 -3.11 0.42
N VAL A 514 -46.46 -4.04 -0.53
CA VAL A 514 -47.16 -5.30 -0.26
C VAL A 514 -46.45 -6.10 0.84
N ILE A 515 -45.11 -6.07 0.87
CA ILE A 515 -44.33 -6.71 1.93
C ILE A 515 -44.55 -5.98 3.25
N LEU A 516 -44.32 -4.66 3.29
CA LEU A 516 -44.42 -3.86 4.51
C LEU A 516 -45.83 -3.91 5.14
N ASN A 517 -46.89 -3.87 4.33
CA ASN A 517 -48.27 -3.98 4.81
C ASN A 517 -48.60 -5.37 5.40
N SER A 518 -47.78 -6.39 5.14
CA SER A 518 -47.94 -7.73 5.73
C SER A 518 -47.13 -7.92 7.02
N LEU A 519 -46.37 -6.91 7.44
CA LEU A 519 -45.55 -6.94 8.64
C LEU A 519 -46.17 -6.13 9.78
N ASP A 520 -45.82 -6.50 11.00
CA ASP A 520 -46.15 -5.71 12.19
C ASP A 520 -45.23 -4.49 12.27
N MET A 521 -45.78 -3.30 12.02
CA MET A 521 -45.06 -2.04 12.00
C MET A 521 -44.59 -1.57 13.39
N HIS A 522 -45.01 -2.23 14.48
CA HIS A 522 -44.48 -1.98 15.82
C HIS A 522 -43.12 -2.64 16.07
N LYS A 523 -42.74 -3.60 15.21
CA LYS A 523 -41.43 -4.26 15.26
C LYS A 523 -40.31 -3.36 14.72
N LYS A 524 -39.08 -3.72 15.06
CA LYS A 524 -37.88 -3.05 14.52
C LYS A 524 -37.66 -3.56 13.10
N ILE A 525 -37.73 -2.68 12.10
CA ILE A 525 -37.63 -3.06 10.69
C ILE A 525 -36.44 -2.35 10.06
N LEU A 526 -35.60 -3.14 9.37
CA LEU A 526 -34.41 -2.71 8.68
C LEU A 526 -34.51 -3.16 7.21
N ILE A 527 -34.47 -2.22 6.28
CA ILE A 527 -34.59 -2.47 4.84
C ILE A 527 -33.28 -2.02 4.20
N ILE A 528 -32.59 -2.95 3.56
CA ILE A 528 -31.22 -2.75 3.09
C ILE A 528 -31.10 -3.19 1.64
N GLY A 529 -30.43 -2.39 0.81
CA GLY A 529 -30.34 -2.73 -0.60
C GLY A 529 -29.68 -1.70 -1.50
N ASP A 530 -29.51 -2.08 -2.75
CA ASP A 530 -29.22 -1.17 -3.85
C ASP A 530 -30.52 -0.90 -4.61
N PHE A 531 -30.97 0.36 -4.53
CA PHE A 531 -32.22 0.80 -5.13
C PHE A 531 -32.03 1.47 -6.48
N ASN A 532 -30.79 1.56 -6.99
CA ASN A 532 -30.45 2.23 -8.24
C ASN A 532 -31.10 3.63 -8.34
N GLU A 533 -31.09 4.35 -7.23
CA GLU A 533 -31.59 5.71 -7.06
C GLU A 533 -30.56 6.49 -6.25
N ASP A 534 -29.82 7.39 -6.91
CA ASP A 534 -28.77 8.17 -6.26
C ASP A 534 -29.36 9.21 -5.30
N SER A 535 -29.18 8.99 -3.99
CA SER A 535 -29.76 9.85 -2.95
C SER A 535 -29.08 11.22 -2.86
N SER A 536 -27.91 11.41 -3.47
CA SER A 536 -27.22 12.71 -3.50
C SER A 536 -27.88 13.71 -4.47
N ARG A 537 -28.69 13.22 -5.40
CA ARG A 537 -29.30 14.02 -6.45
C ARG A 537 -30.74 14.41 -6.11
N ASN A 538 -31.00 15.73 -6.05
CA ASN A 538 -32.32 16.26 -5.70
C ASN A 538 -33.44 15.90 -6.70
N ASP A 539 -33.11 15.65 -7.97
CA ASP A 539 -34.07 15.28 -9.02
C ASP A 539 -34.53 13.81 -8.96
N CYS A 540 -33.87 12.98 -8.12
CA CYS A 540 -34.03 11.53 -8.17
C CYS A 540 -34.68 10.88 -6.94
N LYS A 541 -35.13 11.60 -5.89
CA LYS A 541 -35.50 11.05 -4.56
C LYS A 541 -36.89 10.39 -4.40
N THR A 542 -37.42 9.70 -5.41
CA THR A 542 -38.81 9.19 -5.35
C THR A 542 -39.00 8.12 -4.29
N ILE A 543 -38.04 7.19 -4.16
CA ILE A 543 -38.09 6.11 -3.18
C ILE A 543 -37.85 6.68 -1.79
N GLU A 544 -36.83 7.53 -1.62
CA GLU A 544 -36.51 8.20 -0.35
C GLU A 544 -37.73 8.94 0.24
N ILE A 545 -38.39 9.78 -0.57
CA ILE A 545 -39.60 10.52 -0.13
C ILE A 545 -40.71 9.57 0.34
N LYS A 546 -40.89 8.45 -0.36
CA LYS A 546 -41.94 7.47 -0.03
C LYS A 546 -41.61 6.67 1.21
N MET A 547 -40.35 6.30 1.42
CA MET A 547 -39.88 5.64 2.64
C MET A 547 -40.04 6.56 3.86
N THR A 548 -39.65 7.84 3.73
CA THR A 548 -39.82 8.85 4.79
C THR A 548 -41.29 9.06 5.15
N ALA A 549 -42.19 9.09 4.17
CA ALA A 549 -43.63 9.15 4.42
C ALA A 549 -44.16 7.94 5.23
N MET A 550 -43.46 6.80 5.20
CA MET A 550 -43.75 5.61 5.99
C MET A 550 -42.97 5.53 7.30
N LYS A 551 -42.34 6.64 7.73
CA LYS A 551 -41.50 6.73 8.93
C LYS A 551 -40.22 5.89 8.89
N PHE A 552 -39.76 5.52 7.69
CA PHE A 552 -38.43 4.97 7.49
C PHE A 552 -37.46 6.07 7.07
N GLN A 553 -36.28 6.08 7.64
CA GLN A 553 -35.24 7.05 7.29
C GLN A 553 -33.96 6.31 6.93
N ASN A 554 -33.24 6.84 5.93
CA ASN A 554 -31.96 6.29 5.51
C ASN A 554 -30.86 6.74 6.50
N ILE A 555 -30.07 5.79 7.02
CA ILE A 555 -28.93 6.10 7.91
C ILE A 555 -27.67 6.54 7.13
N PHE A 556 -27.52 6.13 5.86
CA PHE A 556 -26.39 6.53 5.02
C PHE A 556 -26.79 7.68 4.08
N GLN A 557 -26.98 8.89 4.62
CA GLN A 557 -27.37 10.05 3.80
C GLN A 557 -26.16 10.75 3.17
N ASN A 558 -26.14 10.85 1.84
CA ASN A 558 -25.10 11.53 1.06
C ASN A 558 -23.68 10.96 1.27
N ILE A 559 -23.59 9.69 1.67
CA ILE A 559 -22.34 8.96 1.84
C ILE A 559 -22.10 8.13 0.56
N PRO A 560 -21.07 8.45 -0.26
CA PRO A 560 -20.85 7.75 -1.51
C PRO A 560 -20.44 6.30 -1.30
N SER A 561 -21.12 5.37 -1.95
CA SER A 561 -20.90 3.93 -1.79
C SER A 561 -20.30 3.26 -3.03
N THR A 562 -19.77 4.06 -3.97
CA THR A 562 -19.27 3.56 -5.26
C THR A 562 -18.00 4.27 -5.69
N ASN A 563 -17.22 3.62 -6.56
CA ASN A 563 -15.98 4.19 -7.12
C ASN A 563 -16.17 5.54 -7.85
N ASN A 564 -17.38 5.81 -8.36
CA ASN A 564 -17.72 7.08 -9.01
C ASN A 564 -18.36 8.11 -8.06
N LEU A 565 -18.31 7.87 -6.75
CA LEU A 565 -18.86 8.74 -5.72
C LEU A 565 -20.39 8.94 -5.80
N THR A 566 -21.14 7.93 -6.26
CA THR A 566 -22.62 7.90 -6.23
C THR A 566 -23.17 7.21 -4.97
N CYS A 567 -24.38 7.57 -4.53
CA CYS A 567 -25.03 7.06 -3.32
C CYS A 567 -26.23 6.15 -3.69
N LEU A 568 -25.93 4.97 -4.25
CA LEU A 568 -26.97 4.03 -4.75
C LEU A 568 -27.47 3.06 -3.67
N ASP A 569 -26.59 2.73 -2.73
CA ASP A 569 -26.83 1.78 -1.67
C ASP A 569 -27.48 2.49 -0.47
N CYS A 570 -28.46 1.84 0.16
CA CYS A 570 -29.27 2.45 1.19
C CYS A 570 -29.64 1.49 2.32
N VAL A 571 -29.80 2.07 3.52
CA VAL A 571 -30.24 1.36 4.71
C VAL A 571 -31.34 2.18 5.37
N TYR A 572 -32.58 1.74 5.21
CA TYR A 572 -33.76 2.37 5.80
C TYR A 572 -34.13 1.69 7.12
N SER A 573 -34.36 2.47 8.18
CA SER A 573 -34.80 1.98 9.48
C SER A 573 -35.97 2.79 10.03
N ASN A 574 -36.84 2.14 10.81
CA ASN A 574 -37.92 2.78 11.57
C ASN A 574 -37.59 2.98 13.06
N PHE A 575 -36.40 2.59 13.55
CA PHE A 575 -36.08 2.56 14.98
C PHE A 575 -34.68 3.10 15.35
N LEU A 576 -33.75 3.19 14.40
CA LEU A 576 -32.35 3.53 14.70
C LEU A 576 -32.15 4.96 15.23
N PHE A 577 -33.12 5.85 15.07
CA PHE A 577 -33.08 7.23 15.60
C PHE A 577 -33.17 7.28 17.13
N ASP A 578 -33.72 6.23 17.74
CA ASP A 578 -33.94 6.14 19.18
C ASP A 578 -32.90 5.25 19.89
N ILE A 579 -31.88 4.78 19.16
CA ILE A 579 -30.86 3.84 19.65
C ILE A 579 -29.47 4.28 19.19
N GLU A 580 -28.48 4.10 20.07
CA GLU A 580 -27.07 4.29 19.73
C GLU A 580 -26.66 3.40 18.55
N HIS A 581 -26.16 4.03 17.48
CA HIS A 581 -25.66 3.37 16.29
C HIS A 581 -24.41 4.06 15.75
N HIS A 582 -23.62 3.31 14.99
CA HIS A 582 -22.42 3.79 14.31
C HIS A 582 -22.41 3.27 12.89
N GLU A 583 -22.11 4.12 11.92
CA GLU A 583 -22.02 3.78 10.50
C GLU A 583 -20.67 4.13 9.88
N SER A 584 -20.26 3.36 8.87
CA SER A 584 -19.07 3.67 8.06
C SER A 584 -19.08 2.91 6.73
N ILE A 585 -18.22 3.35 5.83
CA ILE A 585 -17.93 2.64 4.58
C ILE A 585 -16.74 1.69 4.82
N THR A 586 -16.91 0.43 4.44
CA THR A 586 -15.83 -0.55 4.35
C THR A 586 -15.39 -0.67 2.90
N GLU A 587 -14.15 -0.25 2.63
CA GLU A 587 -13.53 -0.31 1.31
C GLU A 587 -13.37 -1.77 0.83
N THR A 588 -13.78 -2.04 -0.41
CA THR A 588 -13.73 -3.33 -1.10
C THR A 588 -13.09 -3.15 -2.47
N PHE A 589 -11.99 -3.87 -2.72
CA PHE A 589 -11.18 -3.70 -3.93
C PHE A 589 -11.63 -4.55 -5.13
N TYR A 590 -12.70 -5.34 -4.96
CA TYR A 590 -13.14 -6.36 -5.90
C TYR A 590 -14.56 -6.13 -6.46
N SER A 591 -15.24 -5.08 -6.00
CA SER A 591 -16.55 -4.63 -6.49
C SER A 591 -16.46 -3.14 -6.86
N PHE A 592 -17.36 -2.69 -7.73
CA PHE A 592 -17.57 -1.27 -8.00
C PHE A 592 -18.20 -0.53 -6.81
N HIS A 593 -18.92 -1.27 -5.97
CA HIS A 593 -19.58 -0.77 -4.76
C HIS A 593 -18.72 -1.05 -3.55
N GLU A 594 -18.68 -0.11 -2.63
CA GLU A 594 -18.14 -0.28 -1.29
C GLU A 594 -19.18 -0.94 -0.38
N ALA A 595 -18.72 -1.55 0.72
CA ALA A 595 -19.64 -2.18 1.68
C ALA A 595 -20.11 -1.15 2.72
N LEU A 596 -21.43 -1.06 2.94
CA LEU A 596 -22.03 -0.26 4.00
C LEU A 596 -22.04 -1.05 5.30
N SER A 597 -21.27 -0.61 6.29
CA SER A 597 -21.12 -1.32 7.56
C SER A 597 -21.62 -0.45 8.71
N PHE A 598 -22.50 -1.00 9.54
CA PHE A 598 -23.06 -0.29 10.68
C PHE A 598 -23.33 -1.24 11.84
N CYS A 599 -23.44 -0.69 13.04
CA CYS A 599 -23.82 -1.45 14.21
C CYS A 599 -24.76 -0.64 15.10
N PHE A 600 -25.60 -1.31 15.87
CA PHE A 600 -26.51 -0.66 16.81
C PHE A 600 -26.66 -1.47 18.09
N LYS A 601 -26.93 -0.76 19.19
CA LYS A 601 -27.01 -1.36 20.52
C LYS A 601 -28.23 -2.28 20.64
N THR A 602 -28.01 -3.48 21.16
CA THR A 602 -29.06 -4.47 21.45
C THR A 602 -29.48 -4.37 22.91
N LYS A 603 -30.73 -4.76 23.24
CA LYS A 603 -31.25 -4.68 24.62
C LYS A 603 -30.68 -5.75 25.55
N HIS A 604 -29.87 -6.68 25.04
CA HIS A 604 -29.21 -7.71 25.83
C HIS A 604 -27.91 -7.18 26.44
N SER A 605 -28.02 -6.23 27.37
CA SER A 605 -27.00 -6.02 28.39
C SER A 605 -27.71 -6.12 29.73
N ASN A 606 -27.32 -7.11 30.54
CA ASN A 606 -27.64 -7.11 31.96
C ASN A 606 -27.25 -5.76 32.57
N ASP A 607 -28.04 -5.33 33.57
CA ASP A 607 -27.94 -4.14 34.42
C ASP A 607 -28.87 -2.99 33.94
N ASP A 608 -30.08 -2.74 34.45
CA ASP A 608 -30.61 -2.75 35.82
C ASP A 608 -29.56 -2.86 36.95
N ILE A 609 -28.61 -1.92 36.96
CA ILE A 609 -27.92 -1.53 38.18
C ILE A 609 -28.19 -0.05 38.42
N SER A 610 -28.98 0.15 39.47
CA SER A 610 -29.07 1.31 40.35
C SER A 610 -28.10 2.46 40.06
N ILE A 611 -28.70 3.63 39.87
CA ILE A 611 -28.13 4.95 40.11
C ILE A 611 -27.30 4.92 41.40
N HIS A 612 -25.97 4.93 41.28
CA HIS A 612 -25.08 5.37 42.34
C HIS A 612 -24.27 6.56 41.82
N ASN A 613 -24.59 7.72 42.39
CA ASN A 613 -23.82 8.94 42.31
C ASN A 613 -22.39 8.69 42.80
N GLU A 614 -21.40 8.79 41.92
CA GLU A 614 -20.03 9.17 42.30
C GLU A 614 -19.49 10.22 41.31
N SER A 615 -19.61 11.47 41.78
CA SER A 615 -18.75 12.62 41.51
C SER A 615 -17.71 12.51 40.39
N ILE A 616 -18.03 13.08 39.22
CA ILE A 616 -17.02 13.62 38.31
C ILE A 616 -16.68 15.02 38.78
N ASN A 617 -15.46 15.15 39.29
CA ASN A 617 -14.83 16.43 39.60
C ASN A 617 -14.77 17.30 38.35
N GLU A 618 -15.13 18.57 38.55
CA GLU A 618 -15.00 19.69 37.63
C GLU A 618 -13.61 19.72 36.97
N LYS A 619 -13.62 19.80 35.63
CA LYS A 619 -12.83 20.73 34.80
C LYS A 619 -13.07 20.44 33.33
N ASP A 620 -14.07 21.11 32.74
CA ASP A 620 -14.01 21.51 31.32
C ASP A 620 -15.09 22.54 30.96
N THR A 621 -14.99 23.72 31.58
CA THR A 621 -15.74 24.93 31.18
C THR A 621 -15.08 25.61 29.97
N SER A 622 -14.95 24.90 28.85
CA SER A 622 -14.40 25.47 27.61
C SER A 622 -15.24 25.24 26.34
N ILE A 623 -16.31 24.44 26.40
CA ILE A 623 -17.11 24.07 25.22
C ILE A 623 -18.41 24.88 25.08
N GLU A 624 -19.02 25.35 26.19
CA GLU A 624 -20.30 26.09 26.14
C GLU A 624 -20.18 27.53 25.59
N ASN A 625 -18.98 28.12 25.57
CA ASN A 625 -18.76 29.47 25.01
C ASN A 625 -18.40 29.47 23.51
N PHE A 626 -18.22 28.29 22.89
CA PHE A 626 -17.93 28.18 21.46
C PHE A 626 -19.21 28.10 20.62
N VAL A 627 -20.30 27.59 21.20
CA VAL A 627 -21.61 27.44 20.55
C VAL A 627 -22.37 28.76 20.48
N SER A 628 -22.22 29.65 21.47
CA SER A 628 -22.89 30.97 21.47
C SER A 628 -22.31 31.96 20.46
N CYS A 629 -21.02 31.85 20.11
CA CYS A 629 -20.34 32.78 19.20
C CYS A 629 -20.63 32.46 17.71
N ASN A 630 -20.87 31.18 17.37
CA ASN A 630 -21.19 30.77 15.99
C ASN A 630 -22.64 31.09 15.59
N ILE A 631 -23.57 31.13 16.54
CA ILE A 631 -24.99 31.42 16.28
C ILE A 631 -25.23 32.92 15.97
N GLU A 632 -24.46 33.84 16.58
CA GLU A 632 -24.53 35.27 16.23
C GLU A 632 -23.91 35.59 14.85
N CYS A 633 -22.83 34.90 14.46
CA CYS A 633 -22.17 35.13 13.16
C CYS A 633 -23.01 34.67 11.97
N ASP A 634 -23.68 33.52 12.07
CA ASP A 634 -24.58 33.01 11.01
C ASP A 634 -25.81 33.90 10.81
N THR A 635 -26.27 34.55 11.89
CA THR A 635 -27.41 35.48 11.84
C THR A 635 -27.02 36.80 11.15
N ILE A 636 -25.79 37.28 11.34
CA ILE A 636 -25.28 38.50 10.68
C ILE A 636 -25.03 38.26 9.17
N ILE A 637 -24.50 37.10 8.80
CA ILE A 637 -24.22 36.74 7.39
C ILE A 637 -25.53 36.58 6.59
N LYS A 638 -26.53 35.88 7.15
CA LYS A 638 -27.85 35.72 6.52
C LYS A 638 -28.63 37.04 6.40
N THR A 639 -28.35 38.01 7.25
CA THR A 639 -28.98 39.35 7.19
C THR A 639 -28.29 40.26 6.16
N ALA A 640 -26.99 40.06 5.91
CA ALA A 640 -26.23 40.79 4.90
C ALA A 640 -26.55 40.32 3.46
N GLU A 641 -26.79 39.03 3.24
CA GLU A 641 -27.18 38.48 1.93
C GLU A 641 -28.55 38.98 1.44
N LYS A 642 -29.45 39.34 2.35
CA LYS A 642 -30.78 39.89 2.02
C LYS A 642 -30.78 41.38 1.63
N ARG A 643 -29.71 42.13 1.89
CA ARG A 643 -29.64 43.58 1.64
C ARG A 643 -28.40 43.91 0.81
N LYS A 644 -28.52 43.91 -0.53
CA LYS A 644 -27.45 44.29 -1.48
C LYS A 644 -26.80 45.65 -1.13
N ARG A 645 -25.79 45.69 -0.25
CA ARG A 645 -24.90 46.83 0.02
C ARG A 645 -23.46 46.36 0.19
N LYS A 646 -22.54 47.12 -0.40
CA LYS A 646 -21.13 46.77 -0.66
C LYS A 646 -20.20 47.07 0.53
N SER A 647 -19.19 46.22 0.69
CA SER A 647 -17.81 46.51 1.14
C SER A 647 -17.53 46.84 2.61
N ASN A 648 -18.35 47.61 3.33
CA ASN A 648 -17.92 48.13 4.65
C ASN A 648 -18.21 47.22 5.86
N ASP A 649 -19.22 46.36 5.80
CA ASP A 649 -19.58 45.48 6.94
C ASP A 649 -18.66 44.26 7.08
N ILE A 650 -18.09 43.78 5.98
CA ILE A 650 -17.10 42.68 5.95
C ILE A 650 -15.79 43.10 6.65
N HIS A 651 -15.43 44.38 6.54
CA HIS A 651 -14.22 44.92 7.18
C HIS A 651 -14.38 45.06 8.70
N HIS A 652 -15.59 45.36 9.19
CA HIS A 652 -15.89 45.43 10.62
C HIS A 652 -15.94 44.03 11.27
N ALA A 653 -16.43 43.01 10.56
CA ALA A 653 -16.44 41.62 11.03
C ALA A 653 -15.01 41.04 11.15
N SER A 654 -14.15 41.30 10.14
CA SER A 654 -12.74 40.88 10.15
C SER A 654 -11.93 41.53 11.28
N LYS A 655 -12.23 42.79 11.63
CA LYS A 655 -11.53 43.52 12.71
C LYS A 655 -11.89 43.00 14.11
N LYS A 656 -13.13 42.55 14.34
CA LYS A 656 -13.57 41.90 15.60
C LYS A 656 -12.99 40.49 15.78
N MET A 657 -12.85 39.72 14.70
CA MET A 657 -12.23 38.39 14.75
C MET A 657 -10.72 38.44 15.06
N LYS A 658 -10.01 39.47 14.56
CA LYS A 658 -8.58 39.67 14.85
C LYS A 658 -8.29 40.06 16.30
N THR A 659 -9.15 40.85 16.95
CA THR A 659 -9.01 41.18 18.37
C THR A 659 -9.29 39.99 19.30
N CYS A 660 -10.18 39.07 18.89
CA CYS A 660 -10.43 37.83 19.64
C CYS A 660 -9.25 36.83 19.54
N ALA A 661 -8.57 36.77 18.39
CA ALA A 661 -7.42 35.88 18.17
C ALA A 661 -6.14 36.32 18.92
N GLN A 662 -5.98 37.60 19.25
CA GLN A 662 -4.80 38.10 19.95
C GLN A 662 -4.79 37.84 21.47
N GLN A 663 -5.91 37.45 22.08
CA GLN A 663 -6.00 37.24 23.53
C GLN A 663 -5.83 35.79 24.00
N LYS A 664 -5.73 34.79 23.10
CA LYS A 664 -5.54 33.37 23.47
C LYS A 664 -4.47 32.73 22.59
N LYS A 665 -3.31 32.39 23.19
CA LYS A 665 -2.22 31.63 22.55
C LYS A 665 -2.69 30.22 22.17
N TYR A 666 -3.17 30.03 20.94
CA TYR A 666 -3.29 28.73 20.27
C TYR A 666 -2.92 28.89 18.79
N ASN A 667 -2.02 28.04 18.30
CA ASN A 667 -1.63 28.00 16.88
C ASN A 667 -2.73 27.29 16.07
N LEU A 668 -3.57 28.07 15.38
CA LEU A 668 -4.46 27.57 14.33
C LEU A 668 -3.91 27.98 12.96
N ILE A 669 -3.64 26.99 12.11
CA ILE A 669 -3.32 27.15 10.69
C ILE A 669 -4.65 27.39 9.96
N PHE A 670 -4.87 28.62 9.49
CA PHE A 670 -5.94 28.93 8.54
C PHE A 670 -5.44 28.67 7.11
N PRO A 671 -6.25 28.13 6.20
CA PRO A 671 -5.91 28.11 4.79
C PRO A 671 -5.90 29.55 4.28
N THR A 672 -4.72 30.02 3.84
CA THR A 672 -4.58 31.23 3.06
C THR A 672 -5.40 31.07 1.78
N ILE A 673 -6.50 31.83 1.68
CA ILE A 673 -7.19 32.10 0.42
C ILE A 673 -6.23 32.96 -0.41
N GLY A 674 -5.36 32.27 -1.15
CA GLY A 674 -4.58 32.83 -2.23
C GLY A 674 -5.49 33.08 -3.42
N SER A 675 -5.41 34.29 -3.93
CA SER A 675 -6.06 34.79 -5.13
C SER A 675 -5.88 33.87 -6.34
N ASP A 676 -6.97 33.28 -6.83
CA ASP A 676 -7.06 32.85 -8.23
C ASP A 676 -8.37 33.35 -8.84
N LEU A 677 -8.22 34.35 -9.70
CA LEU A 677 -9.21 34.81 -10.67
C LEU A 677 -9.43 33.71 -11.71
N SER A 678 -10.41 32.84 -11.51
CA SER A 678 -10.86 31.90 -12.55
C SER A 678 -12.38 31.70 -12.62
N PHE A 679 -13.15 32.60 -12.02
CA PHE A 679 -14.64 32.57 -12.06
C PHE A 679 -15.29 33.66 -12.92
N LEU A 680 -14.53 34.34 -13.79
CA LEU A 680 -15.02 35.42 -14.68
C LEU A 680 -14.76 35.16 -16.18
N HIS A 681 -14.76 33.89 -16.61
CA HIS A 681 -14.62 33.56 -18.04
C HIS A 681 -15.50 32.39 -18.49
N THR A 682 -16.76 32.34 -18.03
CA THR A 682 -17.79 31.47 -18.67
C THR A 682 -19.16 32.13 -18.66
N LEU A 683 -19.22 33.37 -19.16
CA LEU A 683 -20.47 34.07 -19.45
C LEU A 683 -20.26 35.01 -20.63
N ASP A 684 -19.62 34.51 -21.70
CA ASP A 684 -19.50 35.24 -22.96
C ASP A 684 -19.14 34.32 -24.14
N LEU A 685 -20.02 33.37 -24.47
CA LEU A 685 -20.00 32.64 -25.76
C LEU A 685 -21.41 32.19 -26.13
N THR A 686 -22.33 33.13 -26.31
CA THR A 686 -23.45 32.98 -27.25
C THR A 686 -24.01 34.36 -27.58
N VAL A 687 -24.27 34.60 -28.87
CA VAL A 687 -24.95 35.77 -29.46
C VAL A 687 -24.04 36.94 -29.86
N SER A 688 -23.22 36.72 -30.91
CA SER A 688 -22.82 37.78 -31.85
C SER A 688 -23.34 37.46 -33.25
N LYS A 689 -24.64 37.70 -33.49
CA LYS A 689 -25.16 37.99 -34.83
C LYS A 689 -26.25 39.06 -34.73
N THR A 690 -26.13 40.02 -35.66
CA THR A 690 -27.15 40.96 -36.16
C THR A 690 -27.50 42.23 -35.37
N ARG A 691 -26.83 43.33 -35.78
CA ARG A 691 -27.39 44.51 -36.51
C ARG A 691 -28.33 45.51 -35.80
N ARG A 692 -28.02 46.79 -36.12
CA ARG A 692 -28.81 48.06 -36.11
C ARG A 692 -28.77 48.84 -34.79
N SER A 693 -28.03 49.95 -34.70
CA SER A 693 -28.27 51.29 -35.27
C SER A 693 -29.57 51.93 -34.78
N PHE A 694 -29.53 52.60 -33.63
CA PHE A 694 -29.68 54.05 -33.47
C PHE A 694 -29.51 54.40 -31.98
#